data_AF-A0AAD6EAS0-F1
#
_entry.id   AF-A0AAD6EAS0-F1
#
_cell.length_a   1.000
_cell.length_b   1.000
_cell.length_c   1.000
_cell.angle_alpha   90.00
_cell.angle_beta   90.00
_cell.angle_gamma   90.00
#
_symmetry.space_group_name_H-M   'P 1'
#
loop_
_entity.id
_entity.type
_entity.pdbx_description
1 polymer ?
#
loop_
_entity_poly.entity_id
_entity_poly.type
_entity_poly.pdbx_seq_one_letter_code
_entity_poly.pdbx_strand_id
1 'polypeptide(L)'
;MKFGRNLSQFTVPEWSTSYIKYKALKKLIKSAAEQIKAGQDPDLAGFFYNLDRNVEDVDYFYNKKYAEFARRLKLLEERYGYSMEGRHPLEPEDRHDLREALLDLRYHLRRLQWYGEVNRRGFVKITKKLDKKVGAQAQKRYLETKVDPTPFASNERVFQSQDRINAWMAIITDQSKVDDKVSDDASSTHSSLSLKRGSARPYLNLPTSIVTAVDDALRKDDTHVLLELLETLKVTADEAGETVYPRVLRTLIQRSILHRSRAVLTLLLTRVDTLEEDDDINKRNCLHRVVISIGREQPTTDSEPAASMVLNFPPETTRYITPAAPPTLQPPRPVVKEEHMPQQLARDDSAVTHFQFLLDSLRPDQRESLMAKDLSGRTPLHYAAQYGFKVVCEVIIEHLIEWGMFDVSDGIDGPLWQDNDGWAPLHLSVVGGHPKTTRFLLDAERENDPSPERSAIRKQVPKSSAVLALATKANFIDIVQLLVDAGVDINYQDEQGETALHVAARFCHDECAQILLDGSEDQKADTELAENTYGWTPLFIACVDGCLSVAKMLVSAGADVERFDSSGWTAKEHAALRGHLDIARCLAEVSPGPPATELDFSSSTPNLPGSESSSPPTQSSLTDRRSNAPGPTSGGSSARPTEPIKTFGHRYLTDESMILVSLGTMDMRKPLETVSLDRIPMENAHATQLDTSLSMVITASGAHGEPEVIDLPVQDNISTEPIVFHTTDPSKVRLLFDLVPTYAGSKEKIVGRGVALLSSIKPTVGSHRINLKGDSTVPIVAANTLEVIGSVTFNFLVITPFQHPKMSIAGNQTYWRSMSSTMVIGHRGLGKNMASRNSLQLGENTVESFIAAANLGASYVEFDVQLTKDHVPVIYHDFLVSETGIDAPVHTMTLDQFLELGIGRYRHALPGSVKAGEASGDGPRQRSMSVGGSEYDPAELTEKIKHTRDFKKKGFKGNTRGEHIQAPFATLEELFTKIPKPVGFNIELKYPMLHESEEEEMDTYAIELNSFVDTILTTVYDLGGGRDMLFSSFNPDICLLLSFKQPSIPVLFLSDAGASPVGDIRASSLQEAIRFASRWNLLGIVTQAEPLVLCPRLVRIVKESGLVCVSYGTLNNDGNNVDYQVAEGIDAVIVDSVLGITNGLIQRQGKSDRTPGPSPNPSAVSDQAADSAKGTVTVPILERTNQNNLSPDMIPPAL
;
A
#
# COMPACT_ATOMS: atom_id res chain seq x y z
N MET A 1 -3.85 9.33 11.68
CA MET A 1 -3.86 10.02 10.36
C MET A 1 -2.90 11.24 10.27
N LYS A 2 -1.87 11.16 9.40
CA LYS A 2 -0.95 12.26 9.01
C LYS A 2 -1.52 13.09 7.83
N PHE A 3 -2.43 14.02 8.12
CA PHE A 3 -3.13 14.85 7.12
C PHE A 3 -2.25 15.42 5.99
N GLY A 4 -1.08 16.00 6.31
CA GLY A 4 -0.24 16.66 5.29
C GLY A 4 0.50 15.74 4.31
N ARG A 5 0.62 14.44 4.57
CA ARG A 5 1.24 13.48 3.62
C ARG A 5 0.19 12.91 2.67
N ASN A 6 -1.02 12.70 3.17
CA ASN A 6 -2.12 12.11 2.41
C ASN A 6 -3.03 13.18 1.79
N LEU A 7 -2.73 14.47 1.97
CA LEU A 7 -3.57 15.56 1.46
C LEU A 7 -3.80 15.40 -0.06
N SER A 8 -2.76 15.07 -0.83
CA SER A 8 -2.87 14.84 -2.28
C SER A 8 -3.77 13.66 -2.66
N GLN A 9 -3.89 12.65 -1.79
CA GLN A 9 -4.81 11.52 -1.99
C GLN A 9 -6.27 11.91 -1.74
N PHE A 10 -6.50 12.99 -0.99
CA PHE A 10 -7.81 13.48 -0.61
C PHE A 10 -8.16 14.81 -1.31
N THR A 11 -7.29 15.35 -2.16
CA THR A 11 -7.61 16.53 -2.97
C THR A 11 -8.32 16.11 -4.24
N VAL A 12 -9.33 16.88 -4.60
CA VAL A 12 -9.87 16.86 -5.95
C VAL A 12 -8.78 17.36 -6.91
N PRO A 13 -8.29 16.56 -7.89
CA PRO A 13 -7.11 16.91 -8.70
C PRO A 13 -7.22 18.24 -9.42
N GLU A 14 -8.38 18.52 -10.03
CA GLU A 14 -8.65 19.78 -10.73
C GLU A 14 -8.60 21.01 -9.81
N TRP A 15 -8.76 20.81 -8.49
CA TRP A 15 -8.82 21.89 -7.49
C TRP A 15 -7.62 21.86 -6.55
N SER A 16 -6.60 21.04 -6.83
CA SER A 16 -5.44 20.82 -5.96
C SER A 16 -4.79 22.12 -5.50
N THR A 17 -4.64 23.08 -6.41
CA THR A 17 -4.04 24.41 -6.18
C THR A 17 -4.84 25.29 -5.23
N SER A 18 -6.14 25.02 -5.10
CA SER A 18 -7.08 25.80 -4.29
C SER A 18 -7.23 25.23 -2.87
N TYR A 19 -6.61 24.09 -2.54
CA TYR A 19 -6.58 23.58 -1.17
C TYR A 19 -5.62 24.37 -0.28
N ILE A 20 -5.81 24.24 1.03
CA ILE A 20 -4.92 24.77 2.06
C ILE A 20 -3.45 24.40 1.78
N LYS A 21 -2.57 25.39 1.78
CA LYS A 21 -1.12 25.23 1.57
C LYS A 21 -0.43 24.67 2.82
N TYR A 22 -0.84 23.47 3.22
CA TYR A 22 -0.48 22.85 4.50
C TYR A 22 1.03 22.67 4.68
N LYS A 23 1.77 22.34 3.61
CA LYS A 23 3.24 22.19 3.64
C LYS A 23 3.93 23.53 3.96
N ALA A 24 3.50 24.63 3.34
CA ALA A 24 4.04 25.97 3.58
C ALA A 24 3.79 26.43 5.02
N LEU A 25 2.55 26.29 5.51
CA LEU A 25 2.21 26.61 6.91
C LEU A 25 3.01 25.76 7.91
N LYS A 26 3.23 24.47 7.60
CA LYS A 26 4.07 23.59 8.43
C LYS A 26 5.53 24.06 8.49
N LYS A 27 6.07 24.63 7.40
CA LYS A 27 7.43 25.19 7.37
C LYS A 27 7.54 26.40 8.29
N LEU A 28 6.54 27.28 8.30
CA LEU A 28 6.47 28.42 9.23
C LEU A 28 6.42 27.97 10.69
N ILE A 29 5.63 26.94 11.03
CA ILE A 29 5.60 26.38 12.40
C ILE A 29 6.97 25.80 12.80
N LYS A 30 7.68 25.14 11.87
CA LYS A 30 9.03 24.62 12.15
C LYS A 30 10.01 25.75 12.46
N SER A 31 10.01 26.81 11.64
CA SER A 31 10.85 27.99 11.83
C SER A 31 10.56 28.68 13.18
N ALA A 32 9.28 28.87 13.52
CA ALA A 32 8.88 29.42 14.82
C ALA A 32 9.34 28.53 16.00
N ALA A 33 9.24 27.21 15.85
CA ALA A 33 9.72 26.27 16.87
C ALA A 33 11.25 26.26 17.01
N GLU A 34 12.00 26.53 15.94
CA GLU A 34 13.45 26.69 15.95
C GLU A 34 13.88 28.00 16.62
N GLN A 35 13.16 29.11 16.37
CA GLN A 35 13.36 30.39 17.06
C GLN A 35 13.21 30.25 18.58
N ILE A 36 12.15 29.57 19.05
CA ILE A 36 11.94 29.30 20.47
C ILE A 36 13.08 28.49 21.07
N LYS A 37 13.57 27.48 20.33
CA LYS A 37 14.73 26.69 20.77
C LYS A 37 16.02 27.51 20.84
N ALA A 38 16.16 28.50 19.98
CA ALA A 38 17.27 29.45 19.97
C ALA A 38 17.10 30.59 21.00
N GLY A 39 16.02 30.60 21.79
CA GLY A 39 15.73 31.63 22.78
C GLY A 39 15.21 32.96 22.21
N GLN A 40 14.74 32.95 20.95
CA GLN A 40 14.14 34.10 20.27
C GLN A 40 12.60 34.04 20.36
N ASP A 41 11.95 35.20 20.32
CA ASP A 41 10.48 35.27 20.24
C ASP A 41 9.99 34.73 18.89
N PRO A 42 9.02 33.79 18.88
CA PRO A 42 8.53 33.20 17.65
C PRO A 42 7.72 34.21 16.82
N ASP A 43 8.00 34.29 15.51
CA ASP A 43 7.15 35.06 14.58
C ASP A 43 5.81 34.34 14.32
N LEU A 44 4.85 34.59 15.22
CA LEU A 44 3.48 34.13 15.08
C LEU A 44 2.67 35.01 14.10
N ALA A 45 3.08 36.26 13.89
CA ALA A 45 2.36 37.20 13.04
C ALA A 45 2.44 36.75 11.56
N GLY A 46 3.63 36.38 11.09
CA GLY A 46 3.81 35.82 9.75
C GLY A 46 3.02 34.52 9.53
N PHE A 47 2.92 33.66 10.55
CA PHE A 47 2.09 32.45 10.49
C PHE A 47 0.60 32.77 10.37
N PHE A 48 0.04 33.61 11.26
CA PHE A 48 -1.38 33.93 11.23
C PHE A 48 -1.77 34.73 9.97
N TYR A 49 -0.90 35.60 9.46
CA TYR A 49 -1.13 36.27 8.18
C TYR A 49 -1.28 35.28 7.01
N ASN A 50 -0.37 34.30 6.92
CA ASN A 50 -0.48 33.26 5.89
C ASN A 50 -1.69 32.35 6.12
N LEU A 51 -2.03 32.05 7.38
CA LEU A 51 -3.19 31.23 7.73
C LEU A 51 -4.50 31.92 7.31
N ASP A 52 -4.66 33.20 7.65
CA ASP A 52 -5.83 34.00 7.27
C ASP A 52 -5.99 34.08 5.75
N ARG A 53 -4.89 34.34 5.02
CA ARG A 53 -4.92 34.36 3.55
C ARG A 53 -5.31 33.00 2.94
N ASN A 54 -4.90 31.89 3.55
CA ASN A 54 -5.34 30.56 3.12
C ASN A 54 -6.84 30.35 3.39
N VAL A 55 -7.38 30.85 4.51
CA VAL A 55 -8.83 30.78 4.79
C VAL A 55 -9.60 31.57 3.74
N GLU A 56 -9.14 32.77 3.38
CA GLU A 56 -9.74 33.61 2.34
C GLU A 56 -9.69 32.96 0.96
N ASP A 57 -8.53 32.43 0.55
CA ASP A 57 -8.36 31.74 -0.73
C ASP A 57 -9.33 30.54 -0.85
N VAL A 58 -9.41 29.73 0.22
CA VAL A 58 -10.29 28.55 0.28
C VAL A 58 -11.76 28.94 0.24
N ASP A 59 -12.16 29.92 1.05
CA ASP A 59 -13.56 30.36 1.12
C ASP A 59 -14.01 31.03 -0.18
N TYR A 60 -13.13 31.83 -0.81
CA TYR A 60 -13.41 32.44 -2.10
C TYR A 60 -13.64 31.37 -3.19
N PHE A 61 -12.76 30.38 -3.29
CA PHE A 61 -12.92 29.29 -4.25
C PHE A 61 -14.21 28.50 -4.01
N TYR A 62 -14.49 28.15 -2.74
CA TYR A 62 -15.70 27.42 -2.37
C TYR A 62 -16.96 28.19 -2.78
N ASN A 63 -17.05 29.47 -2.45
CA ASN A 63 -18.21 30.30 -2.78
C ASN A 63 -18.35 30.53 -4.28
N LYS A 64 -17.23 30.69 -5.02
CA LYS A 64 -17.24 30.80 -6.49
C LYS A 64 -17.85 29.55 -7.12
N LYS A 65 -17.39 28.36 -6.72
CA LYS A 65 -17.91 27.09 -7.24
C LYS A 65 -19.34 26.81 -6.79
N TYR A 66 -19.68 27.12 -5.54
CA TYR A 66 -21.07 27.03 -5.09
C TYR A 66 -22.00 27.92 -5.92
N ALA A 67 -21.61 29.17 -6.20
CA ALA A 67 -22.43 30.09 -6.99
C ALA A 67 -22.64 29.62 -8.43
N GLU A 68 -21.63 28.98 -9.03
CA GLU A 68 -21.71 28.33 -10.34
C GLU A 68 -22.75 27.19 -10.34
N PHE A 69 -22.64 26.26 -9.38
CA PHE A 69 -23.56 25.12 -9.25
C PHE A 69 -24.97 25.55 -8.86
N ALA A 70 -25.11 26.50 -7.93
CA ALA A 70 -26.40 27.03 -7.51
C ALA A 70 -27.12 27.77 -8.66
N ARG A 71 -26.38 28.47 -9.53
CA ARG A 71 -26.97 29.07 -10.73
C ARG A 71 -27.51 28.00 -11.67
N ARG A 72 -26.77 26.91 -11.88
CA ARG A 72 -27.22 25.77 -12.69
C ARG A 72 -28.45 25.09 -12.09
N LEU A 73 -28.47 24.87 -10.78
CA LEU A 73 -29.66 24.36 -10.08
C LEU A 73 -30.86 25.29 -10.28
N LYS A 74 -30.66 26.61 -10.12
CA LYS A 74 -31.73 27.59 -10.28
C LYS A 74 -32.28 27.64 -11.71
N LEU A 75 -31.42 27.50 -12.72
CA LEU A 75 -31.86 27.41 -14.12
C LEU A 75 -32.72 26.15 -14.36
N LEU A 76 -32.36 25.02 -13.74
CA LEU A 76 -33.17 23.80 -13.77
C LEU A 76 -34.49 23.99 -13.01
N GLU A 77 -34.48 24.68 -11.86
CA GLU A 77 -35.67 25.02 -11.07
C GLU A 77 -36.63 25.94 -11.85
N GLU A 78 -36.13 27.00 -12.48
CA GLU A 78 -36.94 27.93 -13.28
C GLU A 78 -37.58 27.25 -14.50
N ARG A 79 -36.87 26.26 -15.08
CA ARG A 79 -37.28 25.54 -16.28
C ARG A 79 -38.24 24.37 -15.99
N TYR A 80 -37.91 23.51 -15.02
CA TYR A 80 -38.62 22.26 -14.76
C TYR A 80 -39.39 22.22 -13.43
N GLY A 81 -39.27 23.25 -12.58
CA GLY A 81 -39.85 23.26 -11.24
C GLY A 81 -41.37 23.03 -11.21
N TYR A 82 -42.10 23.61 -12.18
CA TYR A 82 -43.55 23.42 -12.31
C TYR A 82 -43.96 21.97 -12.65
N SER A 83 -43.11 21.23 -13.37
CA SER A 83 -43.35 19.81 -13.71
C SER A 83 -43.07 18.90 -12.51
N MET A 84 -42.07 19.25 -11.70
CA MET A 84 -41.70 18.51 -10.48
C MET A 84 -42.70 18.66 -9.33
N GLU A 85 -43.52 19.72 -9.32
CA GLU A 85 -44.63 19.91 -8.37
C GLU A 85 -45.87 19.02 -8.67
N GLY A 86 -45.75 18.06 -9.60
CA GLY A 86 -46.79 17.05 -9.86
C GLY A 86 -47.94 17.52 -10.75
N ARG A 87 -47.79 18.65 -11.47
CA ARG A 87 -48.84 19.18 -12.34
C ARG A 87 -48.78 18.68 -13.79
N HIS A 88 -47.61 18.27 -14.28
CA HIS A 88 -47.46 17.72 -15.64
C HIS A 88 -46.30 16.69 -15.75
N PRO A 89 -46.51 15.54 -16.42
CA PRO A 89 -45.46 14.55 -16.65
C PRO A 89 -44.44 15.05 -17.69
N LEU A 90 -43.15 14.83 -17.40
CA LEU A 90 -42.03 15.14 -18.30
C LEU A 90 -41.94 14.15 -19.44
N GLU A 91 -41.52 14.62 -20.62
CA GLU A 91 -41.21 13.74 -21.76
C GLU A 91 -40.03 12.80 -21.43
N PRO A 92 -39.95 11.60 -22.03
CA PRO A 92 -38.90 10.63 -21.72
C PRO A 92 -37.48 11.16 -21.97
N GLU A 93 -37.27 11.91 -23.06
CA GLU A 93 -35.97 12.53 -23.41
C GLU A 93 -35.61 13.63 -22.41
N ASP A 94 -36.52 14.57 -22.13
CA ASP A 94 -36.33 15.64 -21.14
C ASP A 94 -36.07 15.07 -19.73
N ARG A 95 -36.73 13.98 -19.36
CA ARG A 95 -36.55 13.31 -18.07
C ARG A 95 -35.17 12.68 -17.97
N HIS A 96 -34.68 12.10 -19.07
CA HIS A 96 -33.34 11.54 -19.13
C HIS A 96 -32.28 12.65 -19.03
N ASP A 97 -32.37 13.69 -19.85
CA ASP A 97 -31.44 14.82 -19.84
C ASP A 97 -31.47 15.57 -18.50
N LEU A 98 -32.65 15.72 -17.89
CA LEU A 98 -32.78 16.29 -16.54
C LEU A 98 -32.16 15.38 -15.48
N ARG A 99 -32.37 14.06 -15.57
CA ARG A 99 -31.72 13.10 -14.67
C ARG A 99 -30.21 13.19 -14.77
N GLU A 100 -29.66 13.25 -15.99
CA GLU A 100 -28.21 13.42 -16.21
C GLU A 100 -27.70 14.74 -15.64
N ALA A 101 -28.40 15.86 -15.92
CA ALA A 101 -28.02 17.17 -15.40
C ALA A 101 -28.07 17.24 -13.86
N LEU A 102 -29.07 16.60 -13.23
CA LEU A 102 -29.19 16.52 -11.77
C LEU A 102 -28.11 15.62 -11.16
N LEU A 103 -27.78 14.49 -11.81
CA LEU A 103 -26.69 13.61 -11.37
C LEU A 103 -25.33 14.30 -11.46
N ASP A 104 -25.06 15.00 -12.56
CA ASP A 104 -23.84 15.79 -12.76
C ASP A 104 -23.73 16.91 -11.72
N LEU A 105 -24.83 17.62 -11.47
CA LEU A 105 -24.86 18.69 -10.46
C LEU A 105 -24.67 18.15 -9.03
N ARG A 106 -25.30 17.01 -8.71
CA ARG A 106 -25.13 16.31 -7.43
C ARG A 106 -23.67 15.90 -7.24
N TYR A 107 -23.05 15.37 -8.29
CA TYR A 107 -21.65 14.99 -8.30
C TYR A 107 -20.73 16.20 -8.01
N HIS A 108 -20.92 17.31 -8.71
CA HIS A 108 -20.17 18.55 -8.47
C HIS A 108 -20.35 19.12 -7.05
N LEU A 109 -21.59 19.12 -6.55
CA LEU A 109 -21.87 19.54 -5.17
C LEU A 109 -21.20 18.63 -4.14
N ARG A 110 -21.14 17.32 -4.38
CA ARG A 110 -20.43 16.36 -3.52
C ARG A 110 -18.92 16.62 -3.49
N ARG A 111 -18.31 16.90 -4.65
CA ARG A 111 -16.88 17.30 -4.70
C ARG A 111 -16.66 18.57 -3.90
N LEU A 112 -17.55 19.56 -4.01
CA LEU A 112 -17.46 20.82 -3.27
C LEU A 112 -17.60 20.62 -1.76
N GLN A 113 -18.53 19.76 -1.34
CA GLN A 113 -18.68 19.32 0.04
C GLN A 113 -17.38 18.69 0.58
N TRP A 114 -16.79 17.78 -0.20
CA TRP A 114 -15.52 17.13 0.12
C TRP A 114 -14.37 18.14 0.22
N TYR A 115 -14.30 19.12 -0.70
CA TYR A 115 -13.35 20.22 -0.66
C TYR A 115 -13.47 21.05 0.63
N GLY A 116 -14.68 21.45 1.02
CA GLY A 116 -14.91 22.19 2.26
C GLY A 116 -14.44 21.40 3.49
N GLU A 117 -14.76 20.11 3.54
CA GLU A 117 -14.42 19.23 4.66
C GLU A 117 -12.90 19.02 4.81
N VAL A 118 -12.21 18.66 3.72
CA VAL A 118 -10.76 18.44 3.74
C VAL A 118 -10.03 19.72 4.15
N ASN A 119 -10.46 20.89 3.67
CA ASN A 119 -9.85 22.16 4.07
C ASN A 119 -10.09 22.49 5.54
N ARG A 120 -11.33 22.35 6.04
CA ARG A 120 -11.64 22.53 7.48
C ARG A 120 -10.74 21.65 8.33
N ARG A 121 -10.59 20.37 7.97
CA ARG A 121 -9.68 19.44 8.65
C ARG A 121 -8.23 19.91 8.60
N GLY A 122 -7.78 20.46 7.48
CA GLY A 122 -6.46 21.04 7.35
C GLY A 122 -6.21 22.16 8.34
N PHE A 123 -7.17 23.07 8.52
CA PHE A 123 -7.11 24.14 9.52
C PHE A 123 -7.11 23.60 10.95
N VAL A 124 -7.93 22.60 11.28
CA VAL A 124 -7.90 21.93 12.60
C VAL A 124 -6.53 21.30 12.87
N LYS A 125 -5.94 20.62 11.88
CA LYS A 125 -4.67 19.91 12.05
C LYS A 125 -3.48 20.85 12.10
N ILE A 126 -3.49 21.96 11.38
CA ILE A 126 -2.36 22.91 11.37
C ILE A 126 -2.33 23.74 12.65
N THR A 127 -3.48 24.18 13.15
CA THR A 127 -3.61 24.90 14.42
C THR A 127 -3.28 24.00 15.61
N LYS A 128 -3.75 22.74 15.64
CA LYS A 128 -3.32 21.75 16.65
C LYS A 128 -1.80 21.53 16.66
N LYS A 129 -1.18 21.59 15.48
CA LYS A 129 0.27 21.43 15.34
C LYS A 129 1.02 22.65 15.87
N LEU A 130 0.51 23.86 15.62
CA LEU A 130 1.04 25.09 16.21
C LEU A 130 1.01 24.98 17.74
N ASP A 131 -0.13 24.62 18.33
CA ASP A 131 -0.28 24.49 19.79
C ASP A 131 0.70 23.47 20.37
N LYS A 132 0.87 22.32 19.70
CA LYS A 132 1.79 21.28 20.16
C LYS A 132 3.28 21.68 20.07
N LYS A 133 3.66 22.52 19.11
CA LYS A 133 5.08 22.85 18.83
C LYS A 133 5.53 24.16 19.44
N VAL A 134 4.63 25.13 19.54
CA VAL A 134 4.89 26.51 19.98
C VAL A 134 4.18 26.83 21.30
N GLY A 135 3.16 26.06 21.71
CA GLY A 135 2.44 26.29 22.96
C GLY A 135 1.41 27.44 22.90
N ALA A 136 1.01 27.88 21.71
CA ALA A 136 0.19 29.08 21.50
C ALA A 136 -1.27 28.98 22.00
N GLN A 137 -1.79 27.78 22.30
CA GLN A 137 -3.20 27.51 22.65
C GLN A 137 -4.23 28.21 21.74
N ALA A 138 -3.89 28.39 20.48
CA ALA A 138 -4.67 29.18 19.53
C ALA A 138 -5.76 28.36 18.82
N GLN A 139 -5.70 27.02 18.85
CA GLN A 139 -6.57 26.17 18.06
C GLN A 139 -8.06 26.46 18.29
N LYS A 140 -8.51 26.40 19.54
CA LYS A 140 -9.94 26.55 19.84
C LYS A 140 -10.45 27.93 19.44
N ARG A 141 -9.74 28.98 19.87
CA ARG A 141 -10.10 30.37 19.59
C ARG A 141 -10.10 30.68 18.10
N TYR A 142 -9.12 30.20 17.35
CA TYR A 142 -9.00 30.48 15.92
C TYR A 142 -10.10 29.77 15.12
N LEU A 143 -10.37 28.50 15.43
CA LEU A 143 -11.42 27.74 14.74
C LEU A 143 -12.79 28.39 14.95
N GLU A 144 -13.15 28.68 16.19
CA GLU A 144 -14.47 29.28 16.54
C GLU A 144 -14.67 30.68 15.93
N THR A 145 -13.60 31.46 15.73
CA THR A 145 -13.71 32.86 15.26
C THR A 145 -13.49 33.05 13.77
N LYS A 146 -12.68 32.21 13.11
CA LYS A 146 -12.24 32.40 11.72
C LYS A 146 -12.61 31.28 10.77
N VAL A 147 -12.71 30.03 11.24
CA VAL A 147 -12.91 28.86 10.36
C VAL A 147 -14.33 28.34 10.44
N ASP A 148 -14.84 28.01 11.63
CA ASP A 148 -16.20 27.47 11.78
C ASP A 148 -17.32 28.42 11.30
N PRO A 149 -17.18 29.77 11.36
CA PRO A 149 -18.17 30.67 10.78
C PRO A 149 -18.22 30.69 9.23
N THR A 150 -17.24 30.10 8.53
CA THR A 150 -17.19 30.17 7.06
C THR A 150 -18.16 29.19 6.40
N PRO A 151 -18.71 29.53 5.22
CA PRO A 151 -19.55 28.63 4.43
C PRO A 151 -18.91 27.26 4.14
N PHE A 152 -17.62 27.21 3.80
CA PHE A 152 -16.95 25.95 3.46
C PHE A 152 -16.84 24.99 4.66
N ALA A 153 -16.86 25.51 5.90
CA ALA A 153 -16.74 24.70 7.10
C ALA A 153 -18.07 24.06 7.53
N SER A 154 -19.20 24.75 7.29
CA SER A 154 -20.54 24.25 7.65
C SER A 154 -21.19 23.39 6.56
N ASN A 155 -20.88 23.64 5.29
CA ASN A 155 -21.49 22.99 4.12
C ASN A 155 -23.03 23.07 4.04
N GLU A 156 -23.68 23.90 4.85
CA GLU A 156 -25.14 23.91 5.02
C GLU A 156 -25.89 24.14 3.69
N ARG A 157 -25.40 25.09 2.88
CA ARG A 157 -26.00 25.43 1.58
C ARG A 157 -25.88 24.30 0.55
N VAL A 158 -24.77 23.57 0.58
CA VAL A 158 -24.54 22.40 -0.29
C VAL A 158 -25.48 21.27 0.11
N PHE A 159 -25.65 21.00 1.41
CA PHE A 159 -26.63 20.01 1.90
C PHE A 159 -28.05 20.34 1.44
N GLN A 160 -28.50 21.59 1.60
CA GLN A 160 -29.83 22.00 1.15
C GLN A 160 -30.03 21.81 -0.37
N SER A 161 -29.00 22.12 -1.16
CA SER A 161 -29.04 21.94 -2.62
C SER A 161 -29.06 20.45 -3.01
N GLN A 162 -28.26 19.61 -2.32
CA GLN A 162 -28.26 18.16 -2.52
C GLN A 162 -29.60 17.54 -2.12
N ASP A 163 -30.20 17.95 -1.00
CA ASP A 163 -31.52 17.46 -0.56
C ASP A 163 -32.61 17.78 -1.58
N ARG A 164 -32.58 18.98 -2.18
CA ARG A 164 -33.49 19.34 -3.28
C ARG A 164 -33.29 18.46 -4.51
N ILE A 165 -32.04 18.24 -4.93
CA ILE A 165 -31.73 17.35 -6.05
C ILE A 165 -32.19 15.93 -5.77
N ASN A 166 -31.95 15.42 -4.55
CA ASN A 166 -32.39 14.10 -4.13
C ASN A 166 -33.92 13.97 -4.18
N ALA A 167 -34.66 15.00 -3.76
CA ALA A 167 -36.11 15.02 -3.84
C ALA A 167 -36.61 14.96 -5.30
N TRP A 168 -35.99 15.73 -6.21
CA TRP A 168 -36.31 15.69 -7.64
C TRP A 168 -35.98 14.33 -8.27
N MET A 169 -34.83 13.73 -7.91
CA MET A 169 -34.41 12.41 -8.37
C MET A 169 -35.38 11.31 -7.92
N ALA A 170 -35.89 11.38 -6.68
CA ALA A 170 -36.91 10.44 -6.20
C ALA A 170 -38.20 10.52 -7.03
N ILE A 171 -38.66 11.74 -7.33
CA ILE A 171 -39.85 11.97 -8.18
C ILE A 171 -39.64 11.41 -9.59
N ILE A 172 -38.48 11.69 -10.21
CA ILE A 172 -38.14 11.18 -11.55
C ILE A 172 -38.12 9.65 -11.58
N THR A 173 -37.56 9.02 -10.54
CA THR A 173 -37.44 7.56 -10.43
C THR A 173 -38.80 6.90 -10.22
N ASP A 174 -39.70 7.53 -9.46
CA ASP A 174 -41.07 7.05 -9.32
C ASP A 174 -41.86 7.21 -10.62
N GLN A 175 -41.67 8.31 -11.37
CA GLN A 175 -42.27 8.51 -12.69
C GLN A 175 -41.79 7.49 -13.72
N SER A 176 -40.50 7.12 -13.73
CA SER A 176 -39.97 6.11 -14.66
C SER A 176 -40.53 4.71 -14.39
N LYS A 177 -40.73 4.33 -13.12
CA LYS A 177 -41.35 3.03 -12.75
C LYS A 177 -42.81 2.91 -13.18
N VAL A 178 -43.52 4.04 -13.34
CA VAL A 178 -44.90 4.06 -13.85
C VAL A 178 -44.91 3.83 -15.37
N ASP A 179 -43.98 4.43 -16.11
CA ASP A 179 -43.87 4.28 -17.56
C ASP A 179 -43.39 2.89 -17.98
N ASP A 180 -42.45 2.26 -17.25
CA ASP A 180 -42.01 0.88 -17.53
C ASP A 180 -43.14 -0.16 -17.38
N LYS A 181 -44.20 0.15 -16.63
CA LYS A 181 -45.42 -0.67 -16.55
C LYS A 181 -46.42 -0.42 -17.69
N VAL A 182 -46.26 0.66 -18.44
CA VAL A 182 -47.13 1.09 -19.55
C VAL A 182 -46.44 0.91 -20.92
N SER A 183 -45.12 0.66 -20.91
CA SER A 183 -44.21 0.63 -22.07
C SER A 183 -44.34 -0.58 -23.01
N ASP A 184 -45.31 -1.47 -22.84
CA ASP A 184 -45.38 -2.68 -23.68
C ASP A 184 -46.06 -2.48 -25.05
N ASP A 185 -46.50 -1.26 -25.46
CA ASP A 185 -47.12 -1.12 -26.80
C ASP A 185 -47.21 0.29 -27.45
N ALA A 186 -46.60 1.39 -26.93
CA ALA A 186 -46.97 2.74 -27.45
C ALA A 186 -45.89 3.86 -27.45
N SER A 187 -44.59 3.57 -27.64
CA SER A 187 -43.53 4.61 -27.59
C SER A 187 -43.55 5.64 -28.73
N SER A 188 -44.28 5.41 -29.82
CA SER A 188 -44.21 6.25 -31.04
C SER A 188 -45.18 7.45 -31.09
N THR A 189 -46.16 7.53 -30.18
CA THR A 189 -47.21 8.57 -30.23
C THR A 189 -46.97 9.75 -29.29
N HIS A 190 -46.14 9.59 -28.26
CA HIS A 190 -45.92 10.61 -27.23
C HIS A 190 -44.98 11.75 -27.67
N SER A 191 -44.02 11.50 -28.55
CA SER A 191 -43.07 12.51 -29.05
C SER A 191 -43.72 13.54 -29.99
N SER A 192 -44.92 13.31 -30.50
CA SER A 192 -45.65 14.28 -31.33
C SER A 192 -45.94 15.59 -30.56
N LEU A 193 -46.09 15.57 -29.23
CA LEU A 193 -46.60 16.70 -28.45
C LEU A 193 -45.62 17.85 -28.15
N SER A 194 -44.33 17.77 -28.54
CA SER A 194 -43.33 18.79 -28.16
C SER A 194 -43.55 20.16 -28.81
N LEU A 195 -44.19 20.22 -29.99
CA LEU A 195 -44.61 21.51 -30.61
C LEU A 195 -45.67 22.25 -29.77
N LYS A 196 -46.37 21.53 -28.88
CA LYS A 196 -47.29 22.13 -27.89
C LYS A 196 -46.61 22.42 -26.55
N ARG A 197 -45.44 21.83 -26.27
CA ARG A 197 -44.80 21.81 -24.96
C ARG A 197 -43.30 22.02 -25.10
N GLY A 198 -42.90 23.28 -25.19
CA GLY A 198 -41.49 23.69 -25.10
C GLY A 198 -41.11 24.08 -23.66
N SER A 199 -39.87 23.77 -23.29
CA SER A 199 -39.30 23.96 -21.95
C SER A 199 -39.13 25.44 -21.52
N ALA A 200 -39.27 26.39 -22.45
CA ALA A 200 -39.38 27.81 -22.13
C ALA A 200 -40.40 28.47 -23.09
N ARG A 201 -41.51 28.95 -22.52
CA ARG A 201 -42.70 29.58 -23.16
C ARG A 201 -42.39 30.38 -24.44
N PRO A 202 -43.25 30.33 -25.48
CA PRO A 202 -44.72 30.26 -25.41
C PRO A 202 -45.32 28.97 -25.98
N TYR A 203 -46.43 28.53 -25.39
CA TYR A 203 -47.26 27.45 -25.91
C TYR A 203 -47.82 27.87 -27.28
N LEU A 204 -47.30 27.28 -28.35
CA LEU A 204 -48.05 27.27 -29.61
C LEU A 204 -49.28 26.39 -29.36
N ASN A 205 -50.43 27.03 -29.15
CA ASN A 205 -51.71 26.35 -28.96
C ASN A 205 -52.20 25.76 -30.29
N LEU A 206 -51.43 24.80 -30.81
CA LEU A 206 -51.68 24.13 -32.07
C LEU A 206 -52.69 22.99 -31.84
N PRO A 207 -53.68 22.81 -32.73
CA PRO A 207 -54.50 21.61 -32.79
C PRO A 207 -53.64 20.32 -32.82
N THR A 208 -54.06 19.27 -32.12
CA THR A 208 -53.34 17.98 -32.10
C THR A 208 -53.16 17.41 -33.50
N SER A 209 -54.12 17.64 -34.39
CA SER A 209 -54.08 17.23 -35.79
C SER A 209 -52.93 17.83 -36.59
N ILE A 210 -52.60 19.11 -36.36
CA ILE A 210 -51.50 19.80 -37.06
C ILE A 210 -50.17 19.25 -36.58
N VAL A 211 -50.05 19.05 -35.28
CA VAL A 211 -48.84 18.55 -34.64
C VAL A 211 -48.51 17.11 -35.06
N THR A 212 -49.54 16.24 -35.13
CA THR A 212 -49.38 14.89 -35.67
C THR A 212 -49.08 14.90 -37.17
N ALA A 213 -49.67 15.83 -37.93
CA ALA A 213 -49.39 15.96 -39.37
C ALA A 213 -47.95 16.42 -39.64
N VAL A 214 -47.41 17.33 -38.81
CA VAL A 214 -46.01 17.75 -38.87
C VAL A 214 -45.10 16.57 -38.58
N ASP A 215 -45.32 15.82 -37.50
CA ASP A 215 -44.49 14.66 -37.15
C ASP A 215 -44.58 13.53 -38.20
N ASP A 216 -45.76 13.28 -38.77
CA ASP A 216 -45.93 12.33 -39.87
C ASP A 216 -45.20 12.78 -41.14
N ALA A 217 -45.21 14.08 -41.45
CA ALA A 217 -44.47 14.64 -42.58
C ALA A 217 -42.95 14.50 -42.36
N LEU A 218 -42.47 14.76 -41.13
CA LEU A 218 -41.07 14.52 -40.77
C LEU A 218 -40.71 13.04 -40.94
N ARG A 219 -41.49 12.12 -40.35
CA ARG A 219 -41.22 10.66 -40.40
C ARG A 219 -41.22 10.09 -41.82
N LYS A 220 -42.05 10.65 -42.72
CA LYS A 220 -42.15 10.24 -44.13
C LYS A 220 -41.20 11.00 -45.06
N ASP A 221 -40.42 11.95 -44.54
CA ASP A 221 -39.56 12.86 -45.30
C ASP A 221 -40.32 13.65 -46.40
N ASP A 222 -41.58 14.04 -46.11
CA ASP A 222 -42.48 14.70 -47.06
C ASP A 222 -42.34 16.23 -47.01
N THR A 223 -41.61 16.78 -47.98
CA THR A 223 -41.34 18.22 -48.09
C THR A 223 -42.57 19.04 -48.50
N HIS A 224 -43.50 18.48 -49.27
CA HIS A 224 -44.66 19.22 -49.79
C HIS A 224 -45.66 19.51 -48.67
N VAL A 225 -46.00 18.48 -47.89
CA VAL A 225 -46.91 18.63 -46.75
C VAL A 225 -46.28 19.52 -45.67
N LEU A 226 -44.97 19.39 -45.43
CA LEU A 226 -44.29 20.22 -44.45
C LEU A 226 -44.27 21.72 -44.85
N LEU A 227 -44.13 22.05 -46.14
CA LEU A 227 -44.15 23.43 -46.62
C LEU A 227 -45.46 24.15 -46.28
N GLU A 228 -46.60 23.48 -46.50
CA GLU A 228 -47.94 24.01 -46.16
C GLU A 228 -48.11 24.17 -44.64
N LEU A 229 -47.64 23.19 -43.87
CA LEU A 229 -47.69 23.24 -42.41
C LEU A 229 -46.79 24.32 -41.82
N LEU A 230 -45.64 24.61 -42.44
CA LEU A 230 -44.72 25.67 -42.01
C LEU A 230 -45.33 27.07 -42.15
N GLU A 231 -46.13 27.33 -43.20
CA GLU A 231 -46.86 28.60 -43.32
C GLU A 231 -47.87 28.78 -42.18
N THR A 232 -48.57 27.70 -41.83
CA THR A 232 -49.52 27.70 -40.70
C THR A 232 -48.78 27.92 -39.37
N LEU A 233 -47.65 27.24 -39.17
CA LEU A 233 -46.79 27.40 -37.99
C LEU A 233 -46.23 28.83 -37.89
N LYS A 234 -45.84 29.44 -39.02
CA LYS A 234 -45.33 30.81 -39.06
C LYS A 234 -46.34 31.82 -38.56
N VAL A 235 -47.57 31.76 -39.07
CA VAL A 235 -48.65 32.66 -38.62
C VAL A 235 -48.89 32.52 -37.12
N THR A 236 -49.00 31.27 -36.62
CA THR A 236 -49.22 31.03 -35.19
C THR A 236 -48.05 31.44 -34.29
N ALA A 237 -46.82 31.37 -34.81
CA ALA A 237 -45.62 31.76 -34.08
C ALA A 237 -45.42 33.27 -34.07
N ASP A 238 -45.71 33.96 -35.16
CA ASP A 238 -45.69 35.43 -35.25
C ASP A 238 -46.72 36.04 -34.28
N GLU A 239 -47.88 35.39 -34.09
CA GLU A 239 -48.88 35.76 -33.07
C GLU A 239 -48.38 35.59 -31.62
N ALA A 240 -47.45 34.65 -31.38
CA ALA A 240 -46.89 34.36 -30.06
C ALA A 240 -45.62 35.19 -29.74
N GLY A 241 -44.96 35.76 -30.76
CA GLY A 241 -43.82 36.67 -30.65
C GLY A 241 -42.78 36.49 -31.76
N GLU A 242 -42.09 37.56 -32.16
CA GLU A 242 -41.14 37.58 -33.29
C GLU A 242 -39.97 36.58 -33.16
N THR A 243 -39.63 36.14 -31.94
CA THR A 243 -38.53 35.20 -31.68
C THR A 243 -38.96 33.73 -31.66
N VAL A 244 -40.27 33.43 -31.79
CA VAL A 244 -40.82 32.08 -31.61
C VAL A 244 -40.65 31.22 -32.87
N TYR A 245 -40.89 31.77 -34.05
CA TYR A 245 -40.80 31.01 -35.30
C TYR A 245 -39.40 30.45 -35.59
N PRO A 246 -38.29 31.21 -35.41
CA PRO A 246 -36.95 30.66 -35.53
C PRO A 246 -36.63 29.53 -34.53
N ARG A 247 -37.26 29.53 -33.34
CA ARG A 247 -37.13 28.44 -32.35
C ARG A 247 -37.82 27.17 -32.83
N VAL A 248 -39.04 27.31 -33.35
CA VAL A 248 -39.81 26.18 -33.94
C VAL A 248 -39.02 25.52 -35.06
N LEU A 249 -38.43 26.32 -35.97
CA LEU A 249 -37.63 25.79 -37.07
C LEU A 249 -36.43 24.98 -36.57
N ARG A 250 -35.70 25.46 -35.55
CA ARG A 250 -34.58 24.72 -34.93
C ARG A 250 -35.03 23.41 -34.28
N THR A 251 -36.17 23.41 -33.57
CA THR A 251 -36.75 22.17 -33.02
C THR A 251 -37.15 21.18 -34.12
N LEU A 252 -37.69 21.66 -35.26
CA LEU A 252 -38.01 20.81 -36.40
C LEU A 252 -36.74 20.24 -37.06
N ILE A 253 -35.65 21.01 -37.13
CA ILE A 253 -34.34 20.52 -37.58
C ILE A 253 -33.90 19.35 -36.70
N GLN A 254 -33.91 19.51 -35.37
CA GLN A 254 -33.53 18.44 -34.44
C GLN A 254 -34.38 17.18 -34.62
N ARG A 255 -35.69 17.31 -34.86
CA ARG A 255 -36.58 16.16 -35.11
C ARG A 255 -36.34 15.51 -36.47
N SER A 256 -36.03 16.31 -37.50
CA SER A 256 -35.67 15.77 -38.82
C SER A 256 -34.38 14.96 -38.79
N ILE A 257 -33.43 15.36 -37.93
CA ILE A 257 -32.20 14.59 -37.66
C ILE A 257 -32.55 13.25 -36.98
N LEU A 258 -33.39 13.26 -35.95
CA LEU A 258 -33.81 12.05 -35.23
C LEU A 258 -34.53 11.05 -36.16
N HIS A 259 -35.43 11.56 -37.00
CA HIS A 259 -36.17 10.75 -37.99
C HIS A 259 -35.35 10.42 -39.26
N ARG A 260 -34.12 10.92 -39.34
CA ARG A 260 -33.18 10.75 -40.47
C ARG A 260 -33.75 11.23 -41.83
N SER A 261 -34.58 12.26 -41.80
CA SER A 261 -35.35 12.80 -42.93
C SER A 261 -34.51 13.79 -43.75
N ARG A 262 -33.89 13.32 -44.84
CA ARG A 262 -32.89 14.08 -45.60
C ARG A 262 -33.50 15.25 -46.39
N ALA A 263 -34.60 15.02 -47.11
CA ALA A 263 -35.20 16.04 -47.97
C ALA A 263 -35.78 17.21 -47.15
N VAL A 264 -36.43 16.88 -46.03
CA VAL A 264 -36.94 17.84 -45.07
C VAL A 264 -35.82 18.64 -44.40
N LEU A 265 -34.73 17.97 -44.00
CA LEU A 265 -33.58 18.63 -43.39
C LEU A 265 -32.99 19.70 -44.32
N THR A 266 -32.78 19.37 -45.61
CA THR A 266 -32.30 20.34 -46.61
C THR A 266 -33.25 21.53 -46.74
N LEU A 267 -34.57 21.28 -46.75
CA LEU A 267 -35.56 22.35 -46.80
C LEU A 267 -35.48 23.27 -45.58
N LEU A 268 -35.43 22.70 -44.37
CA LEU A 268 -35.41 23.47 -43.12
C LEU A 268 -34.13 24.26 -42.96
N LEU A 269 -32.97 23.69 -43.35
CA LEU A 269 -31.69 24.37 -43.31
C LEU A 269 -31.70 25.66 -44.12
N THR A 270 -32.35 25.70 -45.31
CA THR A 270 -32.47 26.91 -46.14
C THR A 270 -33.26 28.05 -45.50
N ARG A 271 -34.03 27.78 -44.44
CA ARG A 271 -34.92 28.75 -43.77
C ARG A 271 -34.40 29.25 -42.42
N VAL A 272 -33.22 28.79 -42.00
CA VAL A 272 -32.60 29.16 -40.72
C VAL A 272 -31.26 29.82 -40.95
N ASP A 273 -31.03 30.97 -40.31
CA ASP A 273 -29.79 31.73 -40.45
C ASP A 273 -28.66 31.18 -39.55
N THR A 274 -28.98 30.78 -38.31
CA THR A 274 -28.01 30.23 -37.33
C THR A 274 -28.48 28.91 -36.74
N LEU A 275 -27.56 27.96 -36.55
CA LEU A 275 -27.81 26.68 -35.89
C LEU A 275 -27.62 26.75 -34.37
N GLU A 276 -27.22 27.90 -33.83
CA GLU A 276 -27.05 28.07 -32.39
C GLU A 276 -28.39 28.05 -31.66
N GLU A 277 -28.43 27.38 -30.50
CA GLU A 277 -29.60 27.29 -29.64
C GLU A 277 -29.30 27.97 -28.29
N ASP A 278 -29.63 29.25 -28.19
CA ASP A 278 -29.51 30.02 -26.93
C ASP A 278 -30.30 29.41 -25.76
N ASP A 279 -31.31 28.60 -26.07
CA ASP A 279 -32.17 27.93 -25.10
C ASP A 279 -31.63 26.56 -24.63
N ASP A 280 -30.58 26.00 -25.27
CA ASP A 280 -29.94 24.77 -24.81
C ASP A 280 -29.19 24.98 -23.49
N ILE A 281 -29.36 24.07 -22.52
CA ILE A 281 -28.77 24.23 -21.19
C ILE A 281 -27.23 24.26 -21.21
N ASN A 282 -26.65 23.59 -22.19
CA ASN A 282 -25.21 23.48 -22.40
C ASN A 282 -24.75 24.34 -23.58
N LYS A 283 -25.60 25.19 -24.16
CA LYS A 283 -25.32 25.93 -25.41
C LYS A 283 -24.88 25.05 -26.59
N ARG A 284 -25.39 23.82 -26.66
CA ARG A 284 -25.12 22.87 -27.74
C ARG A 284 -26.03 23.16 -28.94
N ASN A 285 -25.45 23.20 -30.13
CA ASN A 285 -26.20 23.22 -31.38
C ASN A 285 -26.59 21.80 -31.84
N CYS A 286 -27.29 21.70 -32.96
CA CYS A 286 -27.73 20.43 -33.53
C CYS A 286 -26.55 19.47 -33.85
N LEU A 287 -25.38 19.98 -34.26
CA LEU A 287 -24.21 19.16 -34.60
C LEU A 287 -23.64 18.45 -33.36
N HIS A 288 -23.55 19.15 -32.23
CA HIS A 288 -23.18 18.53 -30.95
C HIS A 288 -24.15 17.41 -30.57
N ARG A 289 -25.45 17.69 -30.68
CA ARG A 289 -26.49 16.72 -30.32
C ARG A 289 -26.48 15.50 -31.22
N VAL A 290 -26.18 15.64 -32.51
CA VAL A 290 -26.05 14.47 -33.40
C VAL A 290 -24.94 13.57 -32.91
N VAL A 291 -23.72 14.11 -32.70
CA VAL A 291 -22.58 13.31 -32.25
C VAL A 291 -22.85 12.64 -30.89
N ILE A 292 -23.50 13.35 -29.96
CA ILE A 292 -23.91 12.81 -28.66
C ILE A 292 -24.98 11.71 -28.83
N SER A 293 -25.97 11.92 -29.70
CA SER A 293 -27.03 10.93 -29.97
C SER A 293 -26.50 9.65 -30.61
N ILE A 294 -25.48 9.76 -31.48
CA ILE A 294 -24.77 8.60 -32.04
C ILE A 294 -24.19 7.75 -30.91
N GLY A 295 -23.64 8.38 -29.87
CA GLY A 295 -23.16 7.65 -28.70
C GLY A 295 -24.26 7.06 -27.83
N ARG A 296 -25.41 7.72 -27.74
CA ARG A 296 -26.57 7.25 -26.96
C ARG A 296 -27.31 6.07 -27.61
N GLU A 297 -27.36 5.99 -28.95
CA GLU A 297 -28.05 4.92 -29.69
C GLU A 297 -27.30 3.58 -29.69
N GLN A 298 -26.02 3.55 -29.30
CA GLN A 298 -25.25 2.31 -29.28
C GLN A 298 -25.53 1.49 -28.01
N PRO A 299 -25.82 0.18 -28.12
CA PRO A 299 -26.06 -0.66 -26.96
C PRO A 299 -24.78 -0.76 -26.13
N THR A 300 -24.81 -0.21 -24.91
CA THR A 300 -23.86 -0.55 -23.86
C THR A 300 -24.15 -1.98 -23.42
N THR A 301 -23.61 -2.98 -24.12
CA THR A 301 -23.50 -4.32 -23.53
C THR A 301 -22.82 -4.18 -22.17
N ASP A 302 -23.20 -4.98 -21.18
CA ASP A 302 -22.75 -4.98 -19.76
C ASP A 302 -21.21 -5.16 -19.54
N SER A 303 -20.38 -4.82 -20.53
CA SER A 303 -18.92 -4.73 -20.45
C SER A 303 -18.48 -3.45 -19.75
N GLU A 304 -17.56 -3.62 -18.80
CA GLU A 304 -17.04 -2.60 -17.90
C GLU A 304 -16.62 -1.28 -18.58
N PRO A 305 -16.81 -0.13 -17.88
CA PRO A 305 -16.60 1.21 -18.46
C PRO A 305 -15.10 1.51 -18.59
N ALA A 306 -14.52 1.18 -19.74
CA ALA A 306 -13.10 1.42 -20.03
C ALA A 306 -12.74 2.90 -20.27
N ALA A 307 -13.72 3.77 -20.59
CA ALA A 307 -13.45 5.11 -21.11
C ALA A 307 -13.47 6.28 -20.10
N SER A 308 -13.65 6.05 -18.78
CA SER A 308 -13.92 7.15 -17.83
C SER A 308 -12.90 7.32 -16.69
N MET A 309 -11.69 6.76 -16.81
CA MET A 309 -10.77 6.64 -15.67
C MET A 309 -9.86 7.84 -15.41
N VAL A 310 -9.73 8.78 -16.35
CA VAL A 310 -8.59 9.71 -16.32
C VAL A 310 -8.97 11.15 -15.99
N LEU A 311 -10.20 11.62 -16.29
CA LEU A 311 -10.61 13.01 -16.04
C LEU A 311 -11.90 13.20 -15.25
N ASN A 312 -12.40 12.17 -14.57
CA ASN A 312 -13.57 12.31 -13.70
C ASN A 312 -14.79 12.91 -14.43
N PHE A 313 -14.89 12.74 -15.75
CA PHE A 313 -16.12 13.03 -16.47
C PHE A 313 -17.17 12.04 -15.99
N PRO A 314 -18.40 12.50 -15.68
CA PRO A 314 -19.47 11.58 -15.36
C PRO A 314 -19.64 10.65 -16.56
N PRO A 315 -19.47 9.33 -16.40
CA PRO A 315 -19.99 8.45 -17.41
C PRO A 315 -21.50 8.70 -17.44
N GLU A 316 -22.07 8.95 -18.62
CA GLU A 316 -23.40 8.41 -18.87
C GLU A 316 -23.27 6.91 -18.48
N THR A 317 -23.92 6.50 -17.37
CA THR A 317 -24.05 5.11 -16.89
C THR A 317 -23.05 4.48 -15.89
N THR A 318 -22.50 5.19 -14.88
CA THR A 318 -22.30 4.46 -13.60
C THR A 318 -23.64 4.36 -12.90
N ARG A 319 -24.41 3.30 -13.22
CA ARG A 319 -25.61 2.94 -12.46
C ARG A 319 -25.34 2.76 -10.97
N TYR A 320 -24.06 2.73 -10.54
CA TYR A 320 -23.68 2.49 -9.15
C TYR A 320 -22.61 3.47 -8.63
N ILE A 321 -22.72 3.86 -7.36
CA ILE A 321 -21.74 4.61 -6.58
C ILE A 321 -20.92 3.64 -5.72
N THR A 322 -19.60 3.80 -5.69
CA THR A 322 -18.73 3.12 -4.72
C THR A 322 -18.77 3.87 -3.39
N PRO A 323 -19.23 3.25 -2.29
CA PRO A 323 -19.25 3.85 -0.96
C PRO A 323 -17.86 4.22 -0.46
N ALA A 324 -17.78 5.21 0.43
CA ALA A 324 -16.56 5.57 1.17
C ALA A 324 -15.30 5.94 0.35
N ALA A 325 -15.35 5.92 -0.98
CA ALA A 325 -14.24 6.36 -1.81
C ALA A 325 -14.23 7.89 -1.91
N PRO A 326 -13.05 8.55 -1.90
CA PRO A 326 -12.97 9.93 -2.35
C PRO A 326 -13.55 10.01 -3.77
N PRO A 327 -14.12 11.16 -4.20
CA PRO A 327 -14.52 11.37 -5.58
C PRO A 327 -13.29 11.14 -6.47
N THR A 328 -13.21 9.91 -6.99
CA THR A 328 -12.25 9.36 -7.97
C THR A 328 -10.76 9.41 -7.62
N LEU A 329 -10.24 8.21 -7.31
CA LEU A 329 -9.11 7.57 -7.97
C LEU A 329 -9.54 6.10 -8.13
N GLN A 330 -9.81 5.66 -9.36
CA GLN A 330 -10.45 4.37 -9.62
C GLN A 330 -9.56 3.15 -9.27
N PRO A 331 -10.18 1.98 -8.95
CA PRO A 331 -9.48 0.72 -8.70
C PRO A 331 -8.79 0.18 -9.97
N PRO A 332 -7.74 -0.65 -9.84
CA PRO A 332 -7.06 -1.26 -10.97
C PRO A 332 -8.02 -2.23 -11.68
N ARG A 333 -8.15 -2.10 -13.01
CA ARG A 333 -8.92 -3.03 -13.83
C ARG A 333 -8.21 -3.34 -15.15
N PRO A 334 -8.44 -4.56 -15.68
CA PRO A 334 -7.78 -5.03 -16.89
C PRO A 334 -8.14 -4.15 -18.10
N VAL A 335 -7.10 -3.80 -18.85
CA VAL A 335 -7.19 -3.08 -20.13
C VAL A 335 -8.05 -3.90 -21.10
N VAL A 336 -9.25 -3.41 -21.41
CA VAL A 336 -10.02 -3.96 -22.53
C VAL A 336 -9.33 -3.49 -23.80
N LYS A 337 -8.64 -4.39 -24.49
CA LYS A 337 -8.06 -4.10 -25.81
C LYS A 337 -9.20 -3.71 -26.76
N GLU A 338 -8.99 -2.66 -27.55
CA GLU A 338 -9.97 -2.11 -28.51
C GLU A 338 -10.54 -3.18 -29.48
N GLU A 339 -9.82 -4.30 -29.67
CA GLU A 339 -10.25 -5.50 -30.40
C GLU A 339 -11.51 -6.19 -29.81
N HIS A 340 -11.80 -5.95 -28.53
CA HIS A 340 -12.94 -6.52 -27.80
C HIS A 340 -14.07 -5.52 -27.59
N MET A 341 -13.92 -4.27 -28.06
CA MET A 341 -15.01 -3.28 -28.05
C MET A 341 -15.95 -3.53 -29.24
N PRO A 342 -17.27 -3.74 -29.02
CA PRO A 342 -18.22 -4.03 -30.09
C PRO A 342 -18.58 -2.82 -30.99
N GLN A 343 -17.87 -1.69 -30.87
CA GLN A 343 -18.37 -0.35 -31.20
C GLN A 343 -17.54 0.40 -32.26
N GLN A 344 -17.09 -0.28 -33.32
CA GLN A 344 -16.46 0.43 -34.45
C GLN A 344 -17.52 0.83 -35.46
N LEU A 345 -17.95 2.10 -35.39
CA LEU A 345 -18.74 2.72 -36.45
C LEU A 345 -17.98 2.64 -37.77
N ALA A 346 -18.64 2.14 -38.80
CA ALA A 346 -18.14 2.13 -40.16
C ALA A 346 -18.71 3.34 -40.91
N ARG A 347 -18.07 3.70 -42.03
CA ARG A 347 -18.47 4.89 -42.80
C ARG A 347 -19.82 4.73 -43.50
N ASP A 348 -20.26 3.49 -43.70
CA ASP A 348 -21.56 3.11 -44.25
C ASP A 348 -22.69 3.06 -43.20
N ASP A 349 -22.38 3.23 -41.91
CA ASP A 349 -23.41 3.27 -40.87
C ASP A 349 -24.42 4.40 -41.12
N SER A 350 -25.70 4.09 -40.90
CA SER A 350 -26.79 5.03 -41.17
C SER A 350 -26.66 6.35 -40.40
N ALA A 351 -26.07 6.33 -39.20
CA ALA A 351 -25.90 7.53 -38.39
C ALA A 351 -24.74 8.40 -38.89
N VAL A 352 -23.62 7.78 -39.30
CA VAL A 352 -22.46 8.47 -39.88
C VAL A 352 -22.81 9.07 -41.24
N THR A 353 -23.46 8.31 -42.11
CA THR A 353 -23.90 8.80 -43.43
C THR A 353 -24.95 9.91 -43.34
N HIS A 354 -25.77 9.91 -42.29
CA HIS A 354 -26.72 11.00 -42.04
C HIS A 354 -26.02 12.26 -41.52
N PHE A 355 -25.04 12.09 -40.61
CA PHE A 355 -24.22 13.21 -40.14
C PHE A 355 -23.38 13.83 -41.26
N GLN A 356 -22.77 13.01 -42.12
CA GLN A 356 -22.05 13.47 -43.29
C GLN A 356 -22.96 14.27 -44.24
N PHE A 357 -24.15 13.75 -44.55
CA PHE A 357 -25.14 14.46 -45.37
C PHE A 357 -25.56 15.81 -44.78
N LEU A 358 -25.68 15.90 -43.45
CA LEU A 358 -25.99 17.15 -42.75
C LEU A 358 -24.87 18.18 -42.98
N LEU A 359 -23.60 17.79 -42.85
CA LEU A 359 -22.46 18.68 -43.10
C LEU A 359 -22.38 19.12 -44.57
N ASP A 360 -22.57 18.20 -45.52
CA ASP A 360 -22.62 18.48 -46.96
C ASP A 360 -23.70 19.53 -47.31
N SER A 361 -24.80 19.54 -46.55
CA SER A 361 -25.95 20.42 -46.77
C SER A 361 -25.83 21.80 -46.12
N LEU A 362 -24.76 22.08 -45.35
CA LEU A 362 -24.59 23.36 -44.66
C LEU A 362 -24.20 24.49 -45.62
N ARG A 363 -24.86 25.65 -45.47
CA ARG A 363 -24.48 26.86 -46.20
C ARG A 363 -23.20 27.48 -45.62
N PRO A 364 -22.45 28.30 -46.40
CA PRO A 364 -21.23 28.94 -45.93
C PRO A 364 -21.37 29.72 -44.62
N ASP A 365 -22.49 30.43 -44.43
CA ASP A 365 -22.86 31.17 -43.22
C ASP A 365 -23.12 30.26 -42.00
N GLN A 366 -23.41 28.99 -42.22
CA GLN A 366 -23.72 28.02 -41.15
C GLN A 366 -22.51 27.19 -40.74
N ARG A 367 -21.44 27.10 -41.57
CA ARG A 367 -20.26 26.24 -41.34
C ARG A 367 -19.52 26.56 -40.04
N GLU A 368 -19.53 27.82 -39.61
CA GLU A 368 -18.96 28.25 -38.32
C GLU A 368 -19.58 27.51 -37.13
N SER A 369 -20.80 27.00 -37.26
CA SER A 369 -21.48 26.20 -36.23
C SER A 369 -20.73 24.90 -35.89
N LEU A 370 -19.91 24.35 -36.79
CA LEU A 370 -19.08 23.17 -36.49
C LEU A 370 -17.95 23.50 -35.50
N MET A 371 -17.52 24.77 -35.45
CA MET A 371 -16.52 25.29 -34.50
C MET A 371 -17.12 25.99 -33.29
N ALA A 372 -18.45 26.10 -33.21
CA ALA A 372 -19.13 26.67 -32.06
C ALA A 372 -18.78 25.90 -30.79
N LYS A 373 -18.49 26.64 -29.72
CA LYS A 373 -18.14 26.09 -28.41
C LYS A 373 -19.35 26.08 -27.50
N ASP A 374 -19.61 24.94 -26.88
CA ASP A 374 -20.65 24.78 -25.88
C ASP A 374 -20.26 25.48 -24.55
N LEU A 375 -21.09 25.36 -23.50
CA LEU A 375 -20.83 25.99 -22.20
C LEU A 375 -19.50 25.57 -21.56
N SER A 376 -19.02 24.36 -21.86
CA SER A 376 -17.74 23.83 -21.39
C SER A 376 -16.57 24.22 -22.31
N GLY A 377 -16.83 24.92 -23.42
CA GLY A 377 -15.80 25.27 -24.40
C GLY A 377 -15.58 24.19 -25.46
N ARG A 378 -16.46 23.18 -25.55
CA ARG A 378 -16.27 22.01 -26.42
C ARG A 378 -16.97 22.17 -27.76
N THR A 379 -16.35 21.60 -28.78
CA THR A 379 -16.89 21.47 -30.14
C THR A 379 -17.41 20.04 -30.38
N PRO A 380 -18.13 19.75 -31.47
CA PRO A 380 -18.54 18.39 -31.82
C PRO A 380 -17.35 17.40 -31.94
N LEU A 381 -16.18 17.88 -32.36
CA LEU A 381 -14.95 17.07 -32.43
C LEU A 381 -14.49 16.57 -31.05
N HIS A 382 -14.69 17.36 -29.98
CA HIS A 382 -14.37 16.94 -28.61
C HIS A 382 -15.19 15.73 -28.19
N TYR A 383 -16.49 15.75 -28.46
CA TYR A 383 -17.40 14.65 -28.13
C TYR A 383 -17.08 13.41 -28.96
N ALA A 384 -16.84 13.56 -30.27
CA ALA A 384 -16.45 12.44 -31.13
C ALA A 384 -15.15 11.77 -30.64
N ALA A 385 -14.16 12.57 -30.25
CA ALA A 385 -12.90 12.06 -29.71
C ALA A 385 -13.05 11.40 -28.33
N GLN A 386 -13.87 11.99 -27.45
CA GLN A 386 -14.18 11.45 -26.12
C GLN A 386 -14.86 10.08 -26.20
N TYR A 387 -15.79 9.89 -27.15
CA TYR A 387 -16.48 8.62 -27.36
C TYR A 387 -15.67 7.61 -28.20
N GLY A 388 -14.55 8.03 -28.80
CA GLY A 388 -13.73 7.15 -29.63
C GLY A 388 -14.29 6.90 -31.02
N PHE A 389 -15.16 7.78 -31.53
CA PHE A 389 -15.74 7.65 -32.87
C PHE A 389 -14.77 8.10 -33.96
N LYS A 390 -13.75 7.28 -34.22
CA LYS A 390 -12.71 7.54 -35.23
C LYS A 390 -13.29 8.03 -36.57
N VAL A 391 -14.31 7.35 -37.11
CA VAL A 391 -14.92 7.71 -38.41
C VAL A 391 -15.70 9.02 -38.35
N VAL A 392 -16.33 9.35 -37.22
CA VAL A 392 -16.98 10.66 -37.05
C VAL A 392 -15.92 11.77 -36.96
N CYS A 393 -14.79 11.53 -36.27
CA CYS A 393 -13.66 12.44 -36.29
C CYS A 393 -13.10 12.64 -37.71
N GLU A 394 -12.98 11.56 -38.50
CA GLU A 394 -12.57 11.62 -39.92
C GLU A 394 -13.48 12.54 -40.72
N VAL A 395 -14.79 12.30 -40.68
CA VAL A 395 -15.77 13.12 -41.38
C VAL A 395 -15.68 14.59 -40.96
N ILE A 396 -15.59 14.88 -39.66
CA ILE A 396 -15.47 16.27 -39.17
C ILE A 396 -14.21 16.95 -39.71
N ILE A 397 -13.05 16.29 -39.61
CA ILE A 397 -11.78 16.88 -40.03
C ILE A 397 -11.71 17.06 -41.54
N GLU A 398 -12.18 16.09 -42.34
CA GLU A 398 -12.23 16.21 -43.80
C GLU A 398 -13.01 17.47 -44.25
N HIS A 399 -14.16 17.75 -43.63
CA HIS A 399 -14.96 18.94 -43.94
C HIS A 399 -14.29 20.23 -43.46
N LEU A 400 -13.65 20.21 -42.28
CA LEU A 400 -12.91 21.37 -41.79
C LEU A 400 -11.72 21.70 -42.71
N ILE A 401 -11.03 20.69 -43.26
CA ILE A 401 -9.97 20.87 -44.26
C ILE A 401 -10.56 21.45 -45.55
N GLU A 402 -11.64 20.86 -46.07
CA GLU A 402 -12.31 21.34 -47.30
C GLU A 402 -12.77 22.80 -47.18
N TRP A 403 -13.25 23.20 -45.99
CA TRP A 403 -13.71 24.56 -45.72
C TRP A 403 -12.60 25.54 -45.31
N GLY A 404 -11.35 25.08 -45.18
CA GLY A 404 -10.21 25.91 -44.77
C GLY A 404 -10.30 26.37 -43.30
N MET A 405 -10.94 25.58 -42.45
CA MET A 405 -11.19 25.85 -41.03
C MET A 405 -10.37 24.95 -40.08
N PHE A 406 -9.61 23.99 -40.62
CA PHE A 406 -8.72 23.11 -39.85
C PHE A 406 -7.33 23.73 -39.69
N ASP A 407 -7.20 24.68 -38.77
CA ASP A 407 -5.90 25.27 -38.40
C ASP A 407 -5.26 24.49 -37.25
N VAL A 408 -4.07 23.93 -37.52
CA VAL A 408 -3.26 23.18 -36.54
C VAL A 408 -1.83 23.72 -36.46
N SER A 409 -1.62 24.99 -36.84
CA SER A 409 -0.31 25.65 -36.76
C SER A 409 0.30 25.66 -35.35
N ASP A 410 -0.54 25.82 -34.32
CA ASP A 410 -0.18 25.69 -32.90
C ASP A 410 -0.38 24.25 -32.34
N GLY A 411 -0.62 23.28 -33.22
CA GLY A 411 -0.93 21.88 -32.89
C GLY A 411 -2.42 21.62 -32.58
N ILE A 412 -2.86 20.37 -32.76
CA ILE A 412 -4.25 19.92 -32.45
C ILE A 412 -4.54 19.89 -30.93
N ASP A 413 -3.51 20.05 -30.11
CA ASP A 413 -3.53 20.26 -28.66
C ASP A 413 -3.31 21.72 -28.25
N GLY A 414 -3.17 22.64 -29.21
CA GLY A 414 -2.97 24.06 -28.99
C GLY A 414 -4.23 24.81 -28.50
N PRO A 415 -4.11 26.09 -28.10
CA PRO A 415 -5.18 26.85 -27.44
C PRO A 415 -6.49 26.97 -28.23
N LEU A 416 -6.43 26.94 -29.56
CA LEU A 416 -7.62 26.99 -30.43
C LEU A 416 -8.56 25.81 -30.14
N TRP A 417 -7.96 24.62 -30.04
CA TRP A 417 -8.64 23.34 -29.85
C TRP A 417 -8.94 23.02 -28.39
N GLN A 418 -8.54 23.85 -27.45
CA GLN A 418 -8.78 23.62 -26.02
C GLN A 418 -10.17 24.09 -25.57
N ASP A 419 -10.78 23.30 -24.68
CA ASP A 419 -11.97 23.64 -23.91
C ASP A 419 -11.64 24.55 -22.71
N ASN A 420 -12.64 24.91 -21.89
CA ASN A 420 -12.45 25.84 -20.77
C ASN A 420 -11.50 25.31 -19.68
N ASP A 421 -11.25 24.00 -19.65
CA ASP A 421 -10.35 23.33 -18.71
C ASP A 421 -8.96 23.04 -19.34
N GLY A 422 -8.76 23.46 -20.58
CA GLY A 422 -7.53 23.27 -21.34
C GLY A 422 -7.43 21.90 -22.04
N TRP A 423 -8.53 21.15 -22.17
CA TRP A 423 -8.53 19.84 -22.84
C TRP A 423 -8.85 19.99 -24.32
N ALA A 424 -8.10 19.27 -25.15
CA ALA A 424 -8.29 19.27 -26.60
C ALA A 424 -8.87 17.90 -27.03
N PRO A 425 -9.42 17.76 -28.25
CA PRO A 425 -9.94 16.48 -28.73
C PRO A 425 -8.92 15.34 -28.62
N LEU A 426 -7.64 15.61 -28.93
CA LEU A 426 -6.56 14.64 -28.77
C LEU A 426 -6.48 14.14 -27.32
N HIS A 427 -6.45 15.05 -26.35
CA HIS A 427 -6.40 14.70 -24.93
C HIS A 427 -7.59 13.83 -24.50
N LEU A 428 -8.81 14.19 -24.93
CA LEU A 428 -10.02 13.44 -24.60
C LEU A 428 -10.03 12.02 -25.18
N SER A 429 -9.44 11.83 -26.38
CA SER A 429 -9.29 10.49 -26.96
C SER A 429 -8.38 9.58 -26.12
N VAL A 430 -7.29 10.12 -25.57
CA VAL A 430 -6.37 9.37 -24.71
C VAL A 430 -7.02 9.05 -23.37
N VAL A 431 -7.69 10.04 -22.79
CA VAL A 431 -8.42 9.90 -21.52
C VAL A 431 -9.50 8.83 -21.63
N GLY A 432 -10.13 8.74 -22.80
CA GLY A 432 -11.10 7.71 -23.16
C GLY A 432 -10.51 6.33 -23.48
N GLY A 433 -9.18 6.22 -23.60
CA GLY A 433 -8.53 4.95 -23.91
C GLY A 433 -8.72 4.48 -25.36
N HIS A 434 -8.77 5.42 -26.33
CA HIS A 434 -9.12 5.14 -27.73
C HIS A 434 -7.92 5.22 -28.69
N PRO A 435 -7.04 4.19 -28.79
CA PRO A 435 -5.80 4.29 -29.57
C PRO A 435 -6.01 4.56 -31.06
N LYS A 436 -7.04 3.99 -31.72
CA LYS A 436 -7.32 4.30 -33.13
C LYS A 436 -7.71 5.76 -33.36
N THR A 437 -8.51 6.33 -32.47
CA THR A 437 -8.93 7.74 -32.54
C THR A 437 -7.76 8.66 -32.24
N THR A 438 -6.96 8.35 -31.22
CA THR A 438 -5.73 9.09 -30.91
C THR A 438 -4.77 9.08 -32.09
N ARG A 439 -4.52 7.91 -32.70
CA ARG A 439 -3.67 7.78 -33.89
C ARG A 439 -4.20 8.65 -35.03
N PHE A 440 -5.49 8.56 -35.34
CA PHE A 440 -6.09 9.35 -36.41
C PHE A 440 -5.93 10.85 -36.21
N LEU A 441 -6.16 11.35 -34.99
CA LEU A 441 -6.00 12.79 -34.68
C LEU A 441 -4.55 13.26 -34.86
N LEU A 442 -3.57 12.42 -34.48
CA LEU A 442 -2.15 12.70 -34.68
C LEU A 442 -1.73 12.64 -36.16
N ASP A 443 -2.26 11.69 -36.92
CA ASP A 443 -2.02 11.55 -38.36
C ASP A 443 -2.63 12.72 -39.14
N ALA A 444 -3.86 13.13 -38.81
CA ALA A 444 -4.54 14.26 -39.46
C ALA A 444 -3.80 15.58 -39.25
N GLU A 445 -3.26 15.82 -38.06
CA GLU A 445 -2.37 16.95 -37.81
C GLU A 445 -1.11 16.87 -38.68
N ARG A 446 -0.47 15.70 -38.74
CA ARG A 446 0.76 15.46 -39.52
C ARG A 446 0.58 15.72 -41.02
N GLU A 447 -0.55 15.32 -41.57
CA GLU A 447 -0.84 15.46 -42.99
C GLU A 447 -1.12 16.91 -43.40
N ASN A 448 -1.73 17.70 -42.51
CA ASN A 448 -2.11 19.08 -42.79
C ASN A 448 -0.99 20.11 -42.51
N ASP A 449 -0.14 19.86 -41.50
CA ASP A 449 1.09 20.61 -41.28
C ASP A 449 2.31 19.68 -41.17
N PRO A 450 3.09 19.50 -42.26
CA PRO A 450 4.28 18.65 -42.26
C PRO A 450 5.49 19.31 -41.59
N SER A 451 5.32 20.45 -40.89
CA SER A 451 6.42 21.15 -40.24
C SER A 451 7.11 20.28 -39.17
N PRO A 452 8.46 20.30 -39.09
CA PRO A 452 9.20 19.60 -38.03
C PRO A 452 9.05 20.29 -36.67
N GLU A 453 8.56 21.53 -36.62
CA GLU A 453 8.44 22.34 -35.40
C GLU A 453 7.30 21.86 -34.47
N ARG A 454 6.33 21.08 -34.98
CA ARG A 454 5.20 20.55 -34.22
C ARG A 454 5.58 19.77 -32.95
N SER A 455 6.64 18.96 -33.01
CA SER A 455 7.13 18.20 -31.87
C SER A 455 7.64 19.15 -30.77
N ALA A 456 8.31 20.24 -31.16
CA ALA A 456 8.76 21.27 -30.23
C ALA A 456 7.61 22.08 -29.61
N ILE A 457 6.52 22.29 -30.37
CA ILE A 457 5.28 22.93 -29.86
C ILE A 457 4.60 22.00 -28.85
N ARG A 458 4.39 20.73 -29.20
CA ARG A 458 3.74 19.72 -28.34
C ARG A 458 4.47 19.52 -27.02
N LYS A 459 5.81 19.57 -27.01
CA LYS A 459 6.63 19.52 -25.77
C LYS A 459 6.30 20.64 -24.79
N GLN A 460 5.82 21.79 -25.26
CA GLN A 460 5.51 22.94 -24.41
C GLN A 460 4.08 22.90 -23.84
N VAL A 461 3.24 21.97 -24.28
CA VAL A 461 1.84 21.84 -23.84
C VAL A 461 1.79 20.97 -22.57
N PRO A 462 1.57 21.54 -21.37
CA PRO A 462 1.65 20.76 -20.12
C PRO A 462 0.57 19.67 -20.03
N LYS A 463 -0.57 19.89 -20.69
CA LYS A 463 -1.69 18.94 -20.73
C LYS A 463 -1.34 17.67 -21.51
N SER A 464 -0.51 17.78 -22.55
CA SER A 464 -0.06 16.64 -23.36
C SER A 464 0.81 15.71 -22.51
N SER A 465 1.75 16.27 -21.75
CA SER A 465 2.57 15.52 -20.80
C SER A 465 1.77 14.96 -19.62
N ALA A 466 0.80 15.71 -19.09
CA ALA A 466 -0.10 15.21 -18.05
C ALA A 466 -0.89 13.99 -18.54
N VAL A 467 -1.35 14.00 -19.79
CA VAL A 467 -2.08 12.90 -20.40
C VAL A 467 -1.20 11.69 -20.70
N LEU A 468 0.08 11.89 -21.03
CA LEU A 468 1.06 10.79 -21.09
C LEU A 468 1.18 10.09 -19.73
N ALA A 469 1.40 10.84 -18.64
CA ALA A 469 1.48 10.25 -17.30
C ALA A 469 0.19 9.51 -16.90
N LEU A 470 -0.98 10.03 -17.32
CA LEU A 470 -2.26 9.37 -17.06
C LEU A 470 -2.45 8.09 -17.91
N ALA A 471 -2.06 8.10 -19.18
CA ALA A 471 -2.06 6.92 -20.05
C ALA A 471 -1.12 5.83 -19.49
N THR A 472 0.07 6.23 -19.03
CA THR A 472 1.01 5.34 -18.34
C THR A 472 0.41 4.76 -17.07
N LYS A 473 -0.26 5.59 -16.26
CA LYS A 473 -0.97 5.14 -15.06
C LYS A 473 -2.11 4.17 -15.36
N ALA A 474 -2.81 4.35 -16.48
CA ALA A 474 -3.89 3.46 -16.93
C ALA A 474 -3.38 2.22 -17.69
N ASN A 475 -2.05 2.10 -17.88
CA ASN A 475 -1.40 1.07 -18.67
C ASN A 475 -1.88 1.00 -20.14
N PHE A 476 -2.20 2.15 -20.74
CA PHE A 476 -2.58 2.25 -22.15
C PHE A 476 -1.35 2.23 -23.06
N ILE A 477 -0.71 1.05 -23.16
CA ILE A 477 0.58 0.83 -23.84
C ILE A 477 0.60 1.44 -25.25
N ASP A 478 -0.40 1.14 -26.08
CA ASP A 478 -0.47 1.67 -27.46
C ASP A 478 -0.56 3.19 -27.50
N ILE A 479 -1.29 3.80 -26.57
CA ILE A 479 -1.42 5.26 -26.50
C ILE A 479 -0.14 5.89 -25.98
N VAL A 480 0.52 5.27 -24.99
CA VAL A 480 1.83 5.71 -24.51
C VAL A 480 2.83 5.74 -25.68
N GLN A 481 2.88 4.68 -26.50
CA GLN A 481 3.73 4.66 -27.71
C GLN A 481 3.37 5.81 -28.67
N LEU A 482 2.09 5.98 -29.00
CA LEU A 482 1.63 7.03 -29.92
C LEU A 482 2.01 8.44 -29.44
N LEU A 483 1.89 8.72 -28.14
CA LEU A 483 2.24 10.02 -27.58
C LEU A 483 3.75 10.26 -27.55
N VAL A 484 4.56 9.23 -27.26
CA VAL A 484 6.02 9.30 -27.31
C VAL A 484 6.49 9.57 -28.74
N ASP A 485 5.94 8.85 -29.73
CA ASP A 485 6.22 9.02 -31.15
C ASP A 485 5.77 10.40 -31.66
N ALA A 486 4.68 10.94 -31.12
CA ALA A 486 4.17 12.27 -31.45
C ALA A 486 5.02 13.42 -30.89
N GLY A 487 6.01 13.14 -30.04
CA GLY A 487 6.90 14.14 -29.47
C GLY A 487 6.38 14.79 -28.18
N VAL A 488 5.46 14.16 -27.45
CA VAL A 488 5.10 14.62 -26.09
C VAL A 488 6.33 14.55 -25.18
N ASP A 489 6.56 15.57 -24.37
CA ASP A 489 7.72 15.60 -23.45
C ASP A 489 7.61 14.50 -22.39
N ILE A 490 8.42 13.45 -22.54
CA ILE A 490 8.52 12.31 -21.61
C ILE A 490 9.17 12.66 -20.28
N ASN A 491 9.91 13.78 -20.23
CA ASN A 491 10.67 14.25 -19.07
C ASN A 491 9.96 15.37 -18.29
N TYR A 492 8.75 15.73 -18.70
CA TYR A 492 7.93 16.68 -17.98
C TYR A 492 7.70 16.23 -16.53
N GLN A 493 8.01 17.12 -15.60
CA GLN A 493 7.76 16.93 -14.17
C GLN A 493 6.46 17.66 -13.77
N ASP A 494 5.55 16.92 -13.14
CA ASP A 494 4.35 17.52 -12.54
C ASP A 494 4.70 18.40 -11.32
N GLU A 495 3.68 18.94 -10.64
CA GLU A 495 3.88 19.75 -9.43
C GLU A 495 4.59 18.98 -8.28
N GLN A 496 4.59 17.65 -8.31
CA GLN A 496 5.27 16.79 -7.35
C GLN A 496 6.70 16.44 -7.80
N GLY A 497 7.11 16.83 -9.01
CA GLY A 497 8.39 16.44 -9.58
C GLY A 497 8.37 15.06 -10.23
N GLU A 498 7.19 14.45 -10.41
CA GLU A 498 7.06 13.12 -10.99
C GLU A 498 6.92 13.19 -12.51
N THR A 499 7.61 12.28 -13.21
CA THR A 499 7.50 12.08 -14.66
C THR A 499 6.64 10.85 -14.99
N ALA A 500 6.30 10.64 -16.26
CA ALA A 500 5.64 9.41 -16.70
C ALA A 500 6.45 8.14 -16.32
N LEU A 501 7.79 8.22 -16.30
CA LEU A 501 8.65 7.11 -15.90
C LEU A 501 8.56 6.81 -14.40
N HIS A 502 8.37 7.83 -13.54
CA HIS A 502 8.07 7.62 -12.11
C HIS A 502 6.75 6.87 -11.94
N VAL A 503 5.73 7.22 -12.74
CA VAL A 503 4.44 6.54 -12.73
C VAL A 503 4.58 5.09 -13.18
N ALA A 504 5.29 4.81 -14.27
CA ALA A 504 5.54 3.44 -14.73
C ALA A 504 6.26 2.60 -13.65
N ALA A 505 7.28 3.17 -13.01
CA ALA A 505 8.01 2.53 -11.91
C ALA A 505 7.13 2.25 -10.68
N ARG A 506 6.20 3.15 -10.35
CA ARG A 506 5.32 3.02 -9.17
C ARG A 506 4.26 1.93 -9.32
N PHE A 507 3.75 1.74 -10.54
CA PHE A 507 2.70 0.77 -10.83
C PHE A 507 3.25 -0.54 -11.44
N CYS A 508 4.57 -0.70 -11.51
CA CYS A 508 5.25 -1.82 -12.17
C CYS A 508 4.75 -2.06 -13.62
N HIS A 509 4.52 -0.99 -14.38
CA HIS A 509 4.08 -1.09 -15.77
C HIS A 509 5.28 -1.25 -16.70
N ASP A 510 5.75 -2.48 -16.80
CA ASP A 510 6.99 -2.85 -17.48
C ASP A 510 7.05 -2.35 -18.93
N GLU A 511 6.00 -2.59 -19.71
CA GLU A 511 5.94 -2.22 -21.13
C GLU A 511 5.92 -0.69 -21.33
N CYS A 512 5.17 0.06 -20.50
CA CYS A 512 5.20 1.52 -20.54
C CYS A 512 6.58 2.07 -20.14
N ALA A 513 7.24 1.49 -19.13
CA ALA A 513 8.59 1.87 -18.75
C ALA A 513 9.58 1.64 -19.91
N GLN A 514 9.49 0.51 -20.61
CA GLN A 514 10.31 0.22 -21.79
C GLN A 514 10.10 1.26 -22.89
N ILE A 515 8.86 1.57 -23.26
CA ILE A 515 8.53 2.58 -24.29
C ILE A 515 9.11 3.95 -23.92
N LEU A 516 8.95 4.38 -22.66
CA LEU A 516 9.47 5.66 -22.20
C LEU A 516 11.00 5.71 -22.22
N LEU A 517 11.67 4.61 -21.84
CA LEU A 517 13.14 4.51 -21.84
C LEU A 517 13.73 4.46 -23.26
N ASP A 518 13.07 3.74 -24.17
CA ASP A 518 13.44 3.71 -25.59
C ASP A 518 13.28 5.10 -26.22
N GLY A 519 12.22 5.82 -25.82
CA GLY A 519 11.94 7.17 -26.25
C GLY A 519 11.64 7.25 -27.76
N SER A 520 12.09 8.32 -28.41
CA SER A 520 12.04 8.47 -29.86
C SER A 520 13.40 8.97 -30.39
N GLU A 521 13.54 9.17 -31.71
CA GLU A 521 14.79 9.69 -32.28
C GLU A 521 15.18 11.08 -31.70
N ASP A 522 14.19 11.87 -31.27
CA ASP A 522 14.36 13.26 -30.80
C ASP A 522 14.36 13.41 -29.28
N GLN A 523 14.08 12.35 -28.51
CA GLN A 523 14.03 12.41 -27.04
C GLN A 523 14.30 11.06 -26.38
N LYS A 524 14.99 11.09 -25.24
CA LYS A 524 15.16 9.94 -24.34
C LYS A 524 14.77 10.30 -22.92
N ALA A 525 14.27 9.32 -22.18
CA ALA A 525 13.93 9.55 -20.78
C ALA A 525 15.19 9.81 -19.96
N ASP A 526 15.12 10.83 -19.11
CA ASP A 526 16.12 11.12 -18.11
C ASP A 526 15.78 10.34 -16.83
N THR A 527 16.59 9.32 -16.55
CA THR A 527 16.44 8.46 -15.37
C THR A 527 16.81 9.15 -14.07
N GLU A 528 17.41 10.35 -14.13
CA GLU A 528 17.96 11.08 -12.98
C GLU A 528 17.10 12.25 -12.50
N LEU A 529 15.96 12.48 -13.15
CA LEU A 529 14.95 13.42 -12.67
C LEU A 529 14.38 12.93 -11.33
N ALA A 530 14.44 13.80 -10.33
CA ALA A 530 14.07 13.47 -8.96
C ALA A 530 12.78 14.18 -8.54
N GLU A 531 11.90 13.47 -7.85
CA GLU A 531 10.68 14.07 -7.30
C GLU A 531 10.94 14.98 -6.09
N ASN A 532 10.02 15.90 -5.81
CA ASN A 532 10.24 17.03 -4.90
C ASN A 532 10.24 16.67 -3.39
N THR A 533 9.73 15.51 -3.00
CA THR A 533 9.45 15.15 -1.59
C THR A 533 10.65 14.52 -0.89
N TYR A 534 11.29 13.56 -1.55
CA TYR A 534 12.41 12.77 -1.06
C TYR A 534 13.61 12.82 -2.01
N GLY A 535 13.47 13.42 -3.19
CA GLY A 535 14.51 13.39 -4.21
C GLY A 535 14.65 12.01 -4.83
N TRP A 536 13.56 11.23 -4.89
CA TRP A 536 13.57 9.90 -5.49
C TRP A 536 13.53 9.98 -7.00
N THR A 537 14.44 9.27 -7.66
CA THR A 537 14.38 9.00 -9.10
C THR A 537 13.44 7.81 -9.38
N PRO A 538 13.10 7.50 -10.64
CA PRO A 538 12.33 6.30 -10.97
C PRO A 538 12.95 5.00 -10.42
N LEU A 539 14.28 4.92 -10.29
CA LEU A 539 14.96 3.74 -9.73
C LEU A 539 14.65 3.57 -8.23
N PHE A 540 14.63 4.67 -7.48
CA PHE A 540 14.21 4.63 -6.06
C PHE A 540 12.77 4.13 -5.93
N ILE A 541 11.85 4.63 -6.76
CA ILE A 541 10.45 4.20 -6.74
C ILE A 541 10.35 2.70 -7.04
N ALA A 542 10.99 2.21 -8.11
CA ALA A 542 10.99 0.79 -8.45
C ALA A 542 11.56 -0.07 -7.30
N CYS A 543 12.61 0.39 -6.62
CA CYS A 543 13.22 -0.29 -5.48
C CYS A 543 12.35 -0.26 -4.22
N VAL A 544 11.56 0.79 -4.02
CA VAL A 544 10.64 0.94 -2.87
C VAL A 544 9.40 0.08 -3.06
N ASP A 545 8.84 0.08 -4.27
CA ASP A 545 7.58 -0.59 -4.61
C ASP A 545 7.80 -2.05 -5.08
N GLY A 546 9.05 -2.50 -5.24
CA GLY A 546 9.38 -3.90 -5.51
C GLY A 546 9.28 -4.30 -6.98
N CYS A 547 9.34 -3.34 -7.92
CA CYS A 547 9.22 -3.58 -9.35
C CYS A 547 10.55 -4.02 -9.97
N LEU A 548 10.89 -5.31 -9.84
CA LEU A 548 12.17 -5.88 -10.31
C LEU A 548 12.44 -5.66 -11.80
N SER A 549 11.44 -5.89 -12.66
CA SER A 549 11.57 -5.69 -14.12
C SER A 549 11.93 -4.24 -14.46
N VAL A 550 11.18 -3.27 -13.91
CA VAL A 550 11.44 -1.83 -14.12
C VAL A 550 12.80 -1.42 -13.56
N ALA A 551 13.18 -1.91 -12.38
CA ALA A 551 14.51 -1.66 -11.82
C ALA A 551 15.63 -2.14 -12.76
N LYS A 552 15.51 -3.35 -13.33
CA LYS A 552 16.47 -3.86 -14.33
C LYS A 552 16.54 -2.99 -15.58
N MET A 553 15.39 -2.56 -16.10
CA MET A 553 15.33 -1.67 -17.28
C MET A 553 16.01 -0.34 -16.99
N LEU A 554 15.72 0.29 -15.85
CA LEU A 554 16.34 1.56 -15.44
C LEU A 554 17.86 1.43 -15.30
N VAL A 555 18.34 0.36 -14.68
CA VAL A 555 19.79 0.09 -14.57
C VAL A 555 20.41 -0.11 -15.95
N SER A 556 19.76 -0.85 -16.84
CA SER A 556 20.24 -1.04 -18.22
C SER A 556 20.25 0.25 -19.05
N ALA A 557 19.36 1.19 -18.73
CA ALA A 557 19.28 2.51 -19.33
C ALA A 557 20.28 3.52 -18.75
N GLY A 558 21.08 3.12 -17.74
CA GLY A 558 22.16 3.93 -17.17
C GLY A 558 21.79 4.74 -15.93
N ALA A 559 20.70 4.38 -15.22
CA ALA A 559 20.36 5.01 -13.95
C ALA A 559 21.49 4.87 -12.91
N ASP A 560 21.78 5.94 -12.16
CA ASP A 560 22.84 5.95 -11.15
C ASP A 560 22.41 5.16 -9.90
N VAL A 561 22.98 3.96 -9.75
CA VAL A 561 22.70 3.05 -8.64
C VAL A 561 23.32 3.49 -7.30
N GLU A 562 24.31 4.38 -7.33
CA GLU A 562 25.03 4.88 -6.15
C GLU A 562 24.53 6.25 -5.67
N ARG A 563 23.57 6.84 -6.39
CA ARG A 563 22.96 8.10 -6.00
C ARG A 563 22.30 8.01 -4.63
N PHE A 564 22.45 9.08 -3.85
CA PHE A 564 21.75 9.24 -2.58
C PHE A 564 20.46 10.06 -2.74
N ASP A 565 19.40 9.63 -2.06
CA ASP A 565 18.20 10.45 -1.88
C ASP A 565 18.43 11.61 -0.89
N SER A 566 17.40 12.43 -0.67
CA SER A 566 17.47 13.56 0.28
C SER A 566 17.73 13.14 1.74
N SER A 567 17.61 11.85 2.05
CA SER A 567 17.88 11.28 3.38
C SER A 567 19.26 10.60 3.47
N GLY A 568 20.04 10.57 2.38
CA GLY A 568 21.35 9.92 2.34
C GLY A 568 21.30 8.40 2.14
N TRP A 569 20.23 7.89 1.53
CA TRP A 569 20.04 6.45 1.25
C TRP A 569 20.21 6.16 -0.24
N THR A 570 20.78 5.00 -0.57
CA THR A 570 20.81 4.50 -1.96
C THR A 570 19.55 3.70 -2.29
N ALA A 571 19.27 3.52 -3.58
CA ALA A 571 18.14 2.70 -4.04
C ALA A 571 18.27 1.24 -3.55
N LYS A 572 19.50 0.70 -3.53
CA LYS A 572 19.83 -0.63 -3.00
C LYS A 572 19.48 -0.78 -1.52
N GLU A 573 19.78 0.23 -0.70
CA GLU A 573 19.44 0.22 0.72
C GLU A 573 17.93 0.24 0.97
N HIS A 574 17.17 0.99 0.16
CA HIS A 574 15.70 0.98 0.22
C HIS A 574 15.12 -0.39 -0.14
N ALA A 575 15.63 -1.02 -1.21
CA ALA A 575 15.23 -2.37 -1.61
C ALA A 575 15.50 -3.38 -0.49
N ALA A 576 16.71 -3.38 0.07
CA ALA A 576 17.11 -4.30 1.13
C ALA A 576 16.30 -4.10 2.42
N LEU A 577 16.10 -2.87 2.86
CA LEU A 577 15.31 -2.56 4.06
C LEU A 577 13.85 -3.04 3.95
N ARG A 578 13.28 -2.98 2.74
CA ARG A 578 11.88 -3.34 2.45
C ARG A 578 11.68 -4.79 2.05
N GLY A 579 12.75 -5.60 2.06
CA GLY A 579 12.69 -7.03 1.76
C GLY A 579 12.72 -7.37 0.26
N HIS A 580 12.95 -6.39 -0.62
CA HIS A 580 13.06 -6.59 -2.06
C HIS A 580 14.48 -7.05 -2.44
N LEU A 581 14.92 -8.18 -1.88
CA LEU A 581 16.31 -8.63 -1.99
C LEU A 581 16.72 -9.00 -3.41
N ASP A 582 15.79 -9.44 -4.27
CA ASP A 582 16.08 -9.66 -5.70
C ASP A 582 16.58 -8.39 -6.39
N ILE A 583 15.98 -7.24 -6.07
CA ILE A 583 16.40 -5.95 -6.59
C ILE A 583 17.73 -5.55 -5.97
N ALA A 584 17.89 -5.72 -4.66
CA ALA A 584 19.13 -5.40 -3.97
C ALA A 584 20.33 -6.21 -4.52
N ARG A 585 20.14 -7.50 -4.82
CA ARG A 585 21.14 -8.36 -5.48
C ARG A 585 21.46 -7.85 -6.88
N CYS A 586 20.44 -7.55 -7.69
CA CYS A 586 20.62 -6.99 -9.04
C CYS A 586 21.45 -5.70 -9.01
N LEU A 587 21.20 -4.80 -8.05
CA LEU A 587 21.97 -3.56 -7.90
C LEU A 587 23.38 -3.80 -7.38
N ALA A 588 23.59 -4.81 -6.53
CA ALA A 588 24.90 -5.16 -6.02
C ALA A 588 25.84 -5.74 -7.09
N GLU A 589 25.30 -6.39 -8.14
CA GLU A 589 26.09 -6.91 -9.26
C GLU A 589 26.65 -5.80 -10.17
N VAL A 590 25.93 -4.68 -10.28
CA VAL A 590 26.29 -3.54 -11.15
C VAL A 590 27.10 -2.48 -10.40
N SER A 591 26.91 -2.38 -9.09
CA SER A 591 27.75 -1.60 -8.18
C SER A 591 29.18 -2.18 -8.20
N PRO A 592 30.23 -1.42 -8.56
CA PRO A 592 31.60 -1.90 -8.36
C PRO A 592 31.74 -2.23 -6.87
N GLY A 593 32.13 -3.47 -6.56
CA GLY A 593 32.20 -3.98 -5.19
C GLY A 593 32.88 -3.00 -4.25
N PRO A 594 32.57 -3.04 -2.93
CA PRO A 594 33.11 -2.09 -1.97
C PRO A 594 34.61 -1.96 -2.22
N PRO A 595 35.16 -0.73 -2.32
CA PRO A 595 36.58 -0.57 -2.61
C PRO A 595 37.32 -1.45 -1.62
N ALA A 596 38.15 -2.35 -2.15
CA ALA A 596 39.07 -3.12 -1.33
C ALA A 596 39.85 -2.08 -0.53
N THR A 597 39.48 -1.89 0.73
CA THR A 597 40.30 -1.17 1.69
C THR A 597 41.53 -2.03 1.89
N GLU A 598 42.50 -1.87 0.99
CA GLU A 598 43.88 -1.99 1.40
C GLU A 598 44.04 -1.02 2.58
N LEU A 599 44.32 -1.61 3.74
CA LEU A 599 44.54 -0.91 4.99
C LEU A 599 45.79 -0.04 4.86
N ASP A 600 45.65 1.17 4.31
CA ASP A 600 46.70 2.17 4.31
C ASP A 600 46.40 3.24 5.36
N PHE A 601 46.94 3.01 6.56
CA PHE A 601 47.12 4.06 7.55
C PHE A 601 48.26 4.98 7.08
N SER A 602 47.95 5.98 6.27
CA SER A 602 48.78 7.18 6.23
C SER A 602 47.94 8.43 5.94
N SER A 603 47.98 9.35 6.90
CA SER A 603 47.45 10.69 6.77
C SER A 603 48.20 11.46 5.67
N SER A 604 47.54 11.77 4.56
CA SER A 604 47.95 12.89 3.71
C SER A 604 46.74 13.49 2.99
N THR A 605 46.52 14.77 3.29
CA THR A 605 45.55 15.68 2.68
C THR A 605 45.95 16.04 1.24
N PRO A 606 45.00 16.07 0.29
CA PRO A 606 45.08 16.96 -0.87
C PRO A 606 44.15 18.15 -0.68
N ASN A 607 44.73 19.35 -0.72
CA ASN A 607 44.03 20.64 -0.76
C ASN A 607 43.29 20.82 -2.09
N LEU A 608 42.00 21.18 -2.05
CA LEU A 608 41.30 22.07 -2.99
C LEU A 608 40.05 22.67 -2.29
N PRO A 609 39.62 23.91 -2.61
CA PRO A 609 38.85 24.75 -1.69
C PRO A 609 37.33 24.73 -1.93
N GLY A 610 36.56 24.82 -0.83
CA GLY A 610 35.21 25.39 -0.81
C GLY A 610 34.05 24.41 -0.86
N SER A 611 33.65 23.87 0.30
CA SER A 611 32.25 23.54 0.60
C SER A 611 32.09 23.35 2.11
N GLU A 612 31.04 23.97 2.65
CA GLU A 612 30.76 24.04 4.08
C GLU A 612 30.51 22.65 4.69
N SER A 613 31.13 22.42 5.85
CA SER A 613 30.89 21.25 6.69
C SER A 613 29.43 21.20 7.13
N SER A 614 28.64 20.28 6.61
CA SER A 614 27.32 19.95 7.15
C SER A 614 27.35 18.58 7.84
N SER A 615 26.89 18.58 9.09
CA SER A 615 26.72 17.40 9.94
C SER A 615 25.64 16.46 9.36
N PRO A 616 25.68 15.14 9.64
CA PRO A 616 24.73 14.19 9.07
C PRO A 616 23.29 14.42 9.59
N PRO A 617 22.25 14.21 8.76
CA PRO A 617 20.87 14.55 9.10
C PRO A 617 20.18 13.46 9.96
N THR A 618 19.29 13.92 10.86
CA THR A 618 18.56 13.14 11.88
C THR A 618 17.15 12.70 11.44
N GLN A 619 16.94 12.42 10.15
CA GLN A 619 15.63 11.94 9.65
C GLN A 619 15.73 10.48 9.18
N SER A 620 15.36 9.54 10.05
CA SER A 620 15.27 8.11 9.74
C SER A 620 14.11 7.81 8.76
N SER A 621 14.41 7.11 7.66
CA SER A 621 13.46 6.53 6.70
C SER A 621 12.41 5.60 7.34
N LEU A 622 12.68 5.12 8.56
CA LEU A 622 11.79 4.31 9.38
C LEU A 622 10.47 4.99 9.77
N THR A 623 10.37 6.32 9.65
CA THR A 623 9.15 7.07 10.02
C THR A 623 8.05 7.06 8.96
N ASP A 624 8.25 6.30 7.89
CA ASP A 624 7.16 5.89 7.03
C ASP A 624 6.13 5.09 7.84
N ARG A 625 4.90 5.61 7.88
CA ARG A 625 3.71 5.03 8.54
C ARG A 625 3.76 4.81 10.08
N ARG A 626 4.08 5.84 10.89
CA ARG A 626 3.66 5.92 12.32
C ARG A 626 2.59 6.98 12.59
N SER A 627 1.49 6.60 13.27
CA SER A 627 0.68 7.47 14.16
C SER A 627 0.94 7.07 15.63
N ASN A 628 1.06 8.05 16.53
CA ASN A 628 1.54 7.88 17.91
C ASN A 628 0.55 7.23 18.90
N ALA A 629 1.10 6.58 19.93
CA ALA A 629 0.53 6.48 21.28
C ALA A 629 1.28 7.43 22.29
N PRO A 630 0.70 7.79 23.45
CA PRO A 630 1.14 8.92 24.30
C PRO A 630 2.06 8.51 25.48
N GLY A 631 2.94 9.42 25.93
CA GLY A 631 3.78 9.30 27.16
C GLY A 631 4.61 10.57 27.41
N PRO A 632 5.01 10.88 28.66
CA PRO A 632 4.92 12.24 29.23
C PRO A 632 6.09 13.18 28.90
N THR A 633 5.77 14.46 29.09
CA THR A 633 6.58 15.66 28.87
C THR A 633 7.73 15.80 29.88
N SER A 634 8.97 15.94 29.38
CA SER A 634 10.02 16.76 30.00
C SER A 634 11.14 17.05 28.99
N GLY A 635 11.41 18.34 28.76
CA GLY A 635 12.42 18.82 27.82
C GLY A 635 13.83 18.92 28.40
N GLY A 636 14.82 18.94 27.50
CA GLY A 636 16.22 19.25 27.78
C GLY A 636 17.14 18.73 26.67
N SER A 637 17.70 19.63 25.86
CA SER A 637 18.76 19.33 24.89
C SER A 637 20.12 19.70 25.46
N SER A 638 20.84 18.70 25.97
CA SER A 638 22.29 18.63 25.76
C SER A 638 22.54 17.48 24.78
N ALA A 639 23.70 17.44 24.12
CA ALA A 639 24.14 16.25 23.39
C ALA A 639 23.84 15.02 24.26
N ARG A 640 22.90 14.17 23.81
CA ARG A 640 22.61 12.93 24.51
C ARG A 640 23.84 12.03 24.26
N PRO A 641 24.51 11.55 25.30
CA PRO A 641 25.29 10.32 25.15
C PRO A 641 24.36 9.28 24.52
N THR A 642 24.89 8.36 23.71
CA THR A 642 24.17 7.14 23.32
C THR A 642 23.30 6.69 24.49
N GLU A 643 21.97 6.74 24.33
CA GLU A 643 21.09 6.30 25.41
C GLU A 643 21.48 4.87 25.74
N PRO A 644 21.71 4.54 27.03
CA PRO A 644 22.05 3.18 27.39
C PRO A 644 20.93 2.28 26.89
N ILE A 645 21.31 1.18 26.23
CA ILE A 645 20.43 0.05 25.87
C ILE A 645 19.30 -0.01 26.89
N LYS A 646 18.06 0.09 26.39
CA LYS A 646 16.84 0.27 27.20
C LYS A 646 16.90 -0.65 28.41
N THR A 647 16.79 -0.10 29.61
CA THR A 647 16.57 -0.89 30.82
C THR A 647 15.25 -1.61 30.66
N PHE A 648 15.32 -2.92 30.57
CA PHE A 648 14.19 -3.82 30.46
C PHE A 648 13.34 -3.73 31.74
N GLY A 649 12.02 -3.68 31.55
CA GLY A 649 11.02 -3.51 32.60
C GLY A 649 9.67 -3.34 31.93
N HIS A 650 9.03 -4.46 31.60
CA HIS A 650 7.79 -4.48 30.83
C HIS A 650 6.54 -4.13 31.66
N ARG A 651 5.53 -3.62 30.95
CA ARG A 651 4.12 -3.80 31.32
C ARG A 651 3.75 -5.25 31.03
N TYR A 652 3.65 -6.08 32.07
CA TYR A 652 3.08 -7.42 31.98
C TYR A 652 1.67 -7.40 32.59
N LEU A 653 0.85 -8.40 32.24
CA LEU A 653 -0.52 -8.52 32.72
C LEU A 653 -0.55 -9.20 34.10
N THR A 654 -1.32 -8.62 35.03
CA THR A 654 -1.52 -9.18 36.37
C THR A 654 -2.87 -9.85 36.52
N ASP A 655 -3.94 -9.08 36.29
CA ASP A 655 -5.31 -9.46 36.68
C ASP A 655 -6.28 -9.50 35.50
N GLU A 656 -6.02 -8.70 34.45
CA GLU A 656 -6.90 -8.59 33.29
C GLU A 656 -6.25 -9.17 32.04
N SER A 657 -7.07 -9.71 31.16
CA SER A 657 -6.68 -10.14 29.82
C SER A 657 -6.66 -8.96 28.86
N MET A 658 -5.70 -8.97 27.94
CA MET A 658 -5.59 -7.99 26.87
C MET A 658 -6.14 -8.59 25.57
N ILE A 659 -6.94 -7.82 24.85
CA ILE A 659 -7.49 -8.16 23.54
C ILE A 659 -6.92 -7.18 22.53
N LEU A 660 -6.16 -7.70 21.57
CA LEU A 660 -5.63 -6.96 20.45
C LEU A 660 -6.51 -7.24 19.23
N VAL A 661 -7.12 -6.20 18.67
CA VAL A 661 -7.98 -6.29 17.48
C VAL A 661 -7.29 -5.59 16.32
N SER A 662 -6.88 -6.36 15.32
CA SER A 662 -6.30 -5.83 14.09
C SER A 662 -7.31 -5.88 12.96
N LEU A 663 -7.42 -4.81 12.18
CA LEU A 663 -8.33 -4.77 11.04
C LEU A 663 -7.65 -5.27 9.77
N GLY A 664 -8.37 -6.02 8.94
CA GLY A 664 -7.83 -6.70 7.76
C GLY A 664 -7.17 -8.04 8.08
N THR A 665 -6.54 -8.63 7.06
CA THR A 665 -5.77 -9.87 7.19
C THR A 665 -4.29 -9.57 7.49
N MET A 666 -3.63 -10.45 8.24
CA MET A 666 -2.16 -10.45 8.33
C MET A 666 -1.51 -11.26 7.21
N ASP A 667 -2.29 -12.10 6.51
CA ASP A 667 -1.81 -13.03 5.49
C ASP A 667 -1.67 -12.31 4.14
N MET A 668 -0.43 -12.00 3.77
CA MET A 668 -0.12 -11.28 2.52
C MET A 668 -0.52 -12.04 1.25
N ARG A 669 -0.81 -13.35 1.36
CA ARG A 669 -1.21 -14.20 0.23
C ARG A 669 -2.70 -14.04 -0.12
N LYS A 670 -3.50 -13.40 0.75
CA LYS A 670 -4.94 -13.22 0.56
C LYS A 670 -5.26 -11.75 0.23
N PRO A 671 -5.84 -11.46 -0.94
CA PRO A 671 -6.27 -10.11 -1.29
C PRO A 671 -7.63 -9.79 -0.66
N LEU A 672 -7.74 -9.84 0.68
CA LEU A 672 -8.97 -9.51 1.40
C LEU A 672 -9.00 -8.02 1.77
N GLU A 673 -10.02 -7.31 1.32
CA GLU A 673 -10.26 -5.93 1.76
C GLU A 673 -10.64 -5.89 3.25
N THR A 674 -10.16 -4.86 3.94
CA THR A 674 -10.48 -4.67 5.37
C THR A 674 -11.95 -4.32 5.58
N VAL A 675 -12.50 -3.44 4.74
CA VAL A 675 -13.92 -3.08 4.70
C VAL A 675 -14.35 -3.11 3.25
N SER A 676 -15.34 -3.94 2.94
CA SER A 676 -15.93 -4.04 1.61
C SER A 676 -17.39 -3.62 1.71
N LEU A 677 -17.78 -2.55 1.01
CA LEU A 677 -19.14 -2.03 1.02
C LEU A 677 -19.79 -2.25 -0.35
N ASP A 678 -21.07 -2.63 -0.34
CA ASP A 678 -21.81 -2.94 -1.56
C ASP A 678 -21.99 -1.68 -2.41
N ARG A 679 -21.83 -1.82 -3.73
CA ARG A 679 -22.03 -0.70 -4.65
C ARG A 679 -23.50 -0.29 -4.65
N ILE A 680 -23.76 1.00 -4.54
CA ILE A 680 -25.13 1.53 -4.38
C ILE A 680 -25.66 1.91 -5.76
N PRO A 681 -26.82 1.41 -6.22
CA PRO A 681 -27.46 1.96 -7.40
C PRO A 681 -27.62 3.49 -7.24
N MET A 682 -27.25 4.28 -8.24
CA MET A 682 -27.32 5.75 -8.20
C MET A 682 -28.75 6.23 -7.89
N GLU A 683 -29.73 5.47 -8.37
CA GLU A 683 -31.17 5.64 -8.09
C GLU A 683 -31.46 5.56 -6.59
N ASN A 684 -30.74 4.71 -5.85
CA ASN A 684 -30.91 4.47 -4.41
C ASN A 684 -29.86 5.20 -3.55
N ALA A 685 -28.97 6.00 -4.16
CA ALA A 685 -27.91 6.73 -3.46
C ALA A 685 -28.44 7.63 -2.35
N HIS A 686 -29.61 8.25 -2.59
CA HIS A 686 -30.26 9.11 -1.62
C HIS A 686 -30.85 8.34 -0.41
N ALA A 687 -31.11 7.03 -0.55
CA ALA A 687 -31.73 6.21 0.48
C ALA A 687 -30.72 5.58 1.45
N THR A 688 -29.53 5.20 0.98
CA THR A 688 -28.55 4.47 1.80
C THR A 688 -27.55 5.36 2.53
N GLN A 689 -27.36 6.62 2.09
CA GLN A 689 -26.35 7.57 2.61
C GLN A 689 -24.90 7.06 2.58
N LEU A 690 -24.66 5.92 1.94
CA LEU A 690 -23.35 5.27 1.83
C LEU A 690 -22.41 6.01 0.86
N ASP A 691 -22.95 6.98 0.12
CA ASP A 691 -22.23 7.91 -0.73
C ASP A 691 -21.69 9.14 0.03
N THR A 692 -21.82 9.18 1.35
CA THR A 692 -21.13 10.17 2.20
C THR A 692 -19.69 9.76 2.51
N SER A 693 -18.91 10.66 3.11
CA SER A 693 -17.67 10.25 3.76
C SER A 693 -18.04 9.37 4.96
N LEU A 694 -17.45 8.18 5.04
CA LEU A 694 -17.76 7.20 6.09
C LEU A 694 -16.57 6.94 7.00
N SER A 695 -16.84 6.70 8.28
CA SER A 695 -15.89 6.18 9.26
C SER A 695 -16.43 4.92 9.89
N MET A 696 -15.53 4.03 10.25
CA MET A 696 -15.80 2.89 11.11
C MET A 696 -15.37 3.22 12.54
N VAL A 697 -16.30 3.09 13.48
CA VAL A 697 -16.06 3.24 14.92
C VAL A 697 -16.02 1.85 15.54
N ILE A 698 -14.90 1.49 16.13
CA ILE A 698 -14.70 0.17 16.74
C ILE A 698 -14.81 0.33 18.26
N THR A 699 -15.73 -0.41 18.85
CA THR A 699 -15.93 -0.46 20.31
C THR A 699 -16.04 -1.90 20.79
N ALA A 700 -15.78 -2.12 22.07
CA ALA A 700 -15.94 -3.41 22.72
C ALA A 700 -16.94 -3.29 23.88
N SER A 701 -17.96 -4.15 23.89
CA SER A 701 -18.86 -4.35 25.01
C SER A 701 -18.36 -5.53 25.85
N GLY A 702 -18.36 -5.40 27.18
CA GLY A 702 -17.77 -6.41 28.08
C GLY A 702 -16.25 -6.29 28.25
N ALA A 703 -15.64 -5.25 27.66
CA ALA A 703 -14.24 -4.86 27.84
C ALA A 703 -14.17 -3.33 27.94
N HIS A 704 -13.06 -2.79 28.45
CA HIS A 704 -12.80 -1.35 28.47
C HIS A 704 -11.57 -1.00 27.64
N GLY A 705 -11.60 0.18 27.03
CA GLY A 705 -10.57 0.69 26.12
C GLY A 705 -11.10 1.89 25.35
N GLU A 706 -10.20 2.68 24.77
CA GLU A 706 -10.59 3.86 23.98
C GLU A 706 -11.19 3.40 22.63
N PRO A 707 -12.37 3.90 22.22
CA PRO A 707 -12.91 3.66 20.89
C PRO A 707 -11.97 4.18 19.80
N GLU A 708 -11.71 3.34 18.79
CA GLU A 708 -10.93 3.73 17.61
C GLU A 708 -11.89 4.21 16.51
N VAL A 709 -11.57 5.34 15.87
CA VAL A 709 -12.32 5.86 14.72
C VAL A 709 -11.42 5.87 13.50
N ILE A 710 -11.81 5.10 12.48
CA ILE A 710 -11.04 4.92 11.25
C ILE A 710 -11.85 5.47 10.10
N ASP A 711 -11.30 6.48 9.44
CA ASP A 711 -11.89 7.04 8.23
C ASP A 711 -11.71 6.05 7.08
N LEU A 712 -12.76 5.88 6.27
CA LEU A 712 -12.71 5.07 5.05
C LEU A 712 -12.36 5.95 3.83
N PRO A 713 -11.61 5.44 2.83
CA PRO A 713 -11.09 4.07 2.76
C PRO A 713 -9.97 3.82 3.75
N VAL A 714 -9.86 2.57 4.21
CA VAL A 714 -8.88 2.15 5.21
C VAL A 714 -7.47 2.36 4.69
N GLN A 715 -6.56 2.83 5.55
CA GLN A 715 -5.16 3.01 5.19
C GLN A 715 -4.44 1.66 5.10
N ASP A 716 -3.52 1.54 4.14
CA ASP A 716 -2.61 0.40 4.06
C ASP A 716 -1.86 0.18 5.38
N ASN A 717 -1.63 -1.09 5.74
CA ASN A 717 -0.96 -1.55 6.96
C ASN A 717 -1.73 -1.29 8.28
N ILE A 718 -3.03 -0.98 8.25
CA ILE A 718 -3.81 -0.89 9.50
C ILE A 718 -3.78 -2.20 10.31
N SER A 719 -3.57 -3.32 9.62
CA SER A 719 -3.44 -4.66 10.17
C SER A 719 -2.32 -4.75 11.23
N THR A 720 -1.22 -4.01 11.05
CA THR A 720 -0.11 -4.00 12.00
C THR A 720 -0.30 -3.02 13.17
N GLU A 721 -1.42 -2.28 13.20
CA GLU A 721 -1.75 -1.34 14.27
C GLU A 721 -2.99 -1.80 15.07
N PRO A 722 -2.87 -2.80 15.97
CA PRO A 722 -4.04 -3.31 16.70
C PRO A 722 -4.60 -2.31 17.70
N ILE A 723 -5.92 -2.35 17.84
CA ILE A 723 -6.72 -1.67 18.85
C ILE A 723 -6.69 -2.52 20.13
N VAL A 724 -6.51 -1.88 21.28
CA VAL A 724 -6.30 -2.56 22.56
C VAL A 724 -7.52 -2.41 23.47
N PHE A 725 -8.07 -3.53 23.92
CA PHE A 725 -9.11 -3.60 24.95
C PHE A 725 -8.66 -4.48 26.12
N HIS A 726 -9.18 -4.23 27.31
CA HIS A 726 -8.89 -5.01 28.51
C HIS A 726 -10.19 -5.56 29.12
N THR A 727 -10.13 -6.77 29.65
CA THR A 727 -11.28 -7.43 30.28
C THR A 727 -10.84 -8.47 31.30
N THR A 728 -11.68 -8.72 32.30
CA THR A 728 -11.54 -9.86 33.22
C THR A 728 -12.04 -11.17 32.60
N ASP A 729 -12.92 -11.11 31.60
CA ASP A 729 -13.55 -12.29 31.01
C ASP A 729 -13.73 -12.12 29.49
N PRO A 730 -12.76 -12.63 28.69
CA PRO A 730 -12.81 -12.56 27.23
C PRO A 730 -14.06 -13.20 26.61
N SER A 731 -14.69 -14.17 27.27
CA SER A 731 -15.85 -14.89 26.72
C SER A 731 -17.11 -14.03 26.57
N LYS A 732 -17.20 -12.95 27.36
CA LYS A 732 -18.32 -11.99 27.37
C LYS A 732 -18.13 -10.83 26.39
N VAL A 733 -16.99 -10.73 25.73
CA VAL A 733 -16.66 -9.59 24.89
C VAL A 733 -17.36 -9.65 23.54
N ARG A 734 -17.93 -8.50 23.15
CA ARG A 734 -18.56 -8.28 21.85
C ARG A 734 -17.89 -7.08 21.20
N LEU A 735 -17.33 -7.26 20.01
CA LEU A 735 -16.83 -6.17 19.20
C LEU A 735 -17.96 -5.61 18.35
N LEU A 736 -18.05 -4.28 18.29
CA LEU A 736 -19.03 -3.54 17.51
C LEU A 736 -18.27 -2.68 16.48
N PHE A 737 -18.67 -2.80 15.22
CA PHE A 737 -18.13 -2.05 14.09
C PHE A 737 -19.23 -1.14 13.54
N ASP A 738 -19.27 0.11 14.01
CA ASP A 738 -20.32 1.07 13.66
C ASP A 738 -19.88 1.92 12.48
N LEU A 739 -20.63 1.85 11.39
CA LEU A 739 -20.45 2.69 10.21
C LEU A 739 -21.21 4.00 10.44
N VAL A 740 -20.48 5.11 10.45
CA VAL A 740 -21.03 6.46 10.69
C VAL A 740 -20.55 7.45 9.63
N PRO A 741 -21.29 8.52 9.34
CA PRO A 741 -20.78 9.61 8.52
C PRO A 741 -19.59 10.27 9.22
N THR A 742 -18.45 10.43 8.54
CA THR A 742 -17.15 10.78 9.12
C THR A 742 -17.18 12.08 9.94
N TYR A 743 -17.99 13.06 9.53
CA TYR A 743 -17.87 14.42 10.05
C TYR A 743 -19.19 15.12 10.41
N ALA A 744 -20.30 14.39 10.56
CA ALA A 744 -21.61 14.95 10.93
C ALA A 744 -21.72 15.46 12.39
N GLY A 745 -20.61 15.56 13.13
CA GLY A 745 -20.56 16.07 14.51
C GLY A 745 -21.30 15.23 15.56
N SER A 746 -22.11 14.25 15.15
CA SER A 746 -22.83 13.34 16.03
C SER A 746 -22.39 11.90 15.75
N LYS A 747 -21.81 11.25 16.75
CA LYS A 747 -21.62 9.78 16.78
C LYS A 747 -22.98 9.04 16.86
N GLU A 748 -24.09 9.76 16.84
CA GLU A 748 -25.43 9.25 17.11
C GLU A 748 -26.11 8.68 15.86
N LYS A 749 -25.71 9.10 14.65
CA LYS A 749 -26.32 8.61 13.42
C LYS A 749 -25.54 7.42 12.84
N ILE A 750 -25.90 6.23 13.27
CA ILE A 750 -25.35 4.96 12.78
C ILE A 750 -26.01 4.61 11.44
N VAL A 751 -25.21 4.41 10.39
CA VAL A 751 -25.65 3.98 9.05
C VAL A 751 -25.76 2.45 9.01
N GLY A 752 -24.81 1.75 9.63
CA GLY A 752 -24.84 0.30 9.77
C GLY A 752 -23.94 -0.20 10.88
N ARG A 753 -24.12 -1.46 11.30
CA ARG A 753 -23.37 -2.08 12.40
C ARG A 753 -22.99 -3.53 12.06
N GLY A 754 -21.72 -3.87 12.22
CA GLY A 754 -21.23 -5.24 12.32
C GLY A 754 -21.05 -5.64 13.79
N VAL A 755 -21.37 -6.89 14.14
CA VAL A 755 -21.23 -7.40 15.52
C VAL A 755 -20.46 -8.72 15.52
N ALA A 756 -19.43 -8.81 16.33
CA ALA A 756 -18.60 -9.99 16.51
C ALA A 756 -18.61 -10.46 17.96
N LEU A 757 -19.08 -11.70 18.21
CA LEU A 757 -19.02 -12.35 19.52
C LEU A 757 -17.72 -13.16 19.61
N LEU A 758 -16.76 -12.76 20.46
CA LEU A 758 -15.45 -13.41 20.47
C LEU A 758 -15.52 -14.90 20.84
N SER A 759 -16.48 -15.28 21.68
CA SER A 759 -16.69 -16.68 22.09
C SER A 759 -17.22 -17.59 20.98
N SER A 760 -17.81 -17.06 19.90
CA SER A 760 -18.34 -17.89 18.80
C SER A 760 -17.46 -17.91 17.55
N ILE A 761 -16.50 -16.97 17.42
CA ILE A 761 -15.77 -16.74 16.16
C ILE A 761 -14.56 -17.66 16.00
N LYS A 762 -13.90 -18.07 17.09
CA LYS A 762 -12.80 -19.05 17.08
C LYS A 762 -13.15 -20.27 17.95
N PRO A 763 -13.97 -21.22 17.44
CA PRO A 763 -14.29 -22.42 18.20
C PRO A 763 -13.03 -23.26 18.43
N THR A 764 -12.86 -23.77 19.65
CA THR A 764 -11.76 -24.67 20.01
C THR A 764 -11.90 -26.02 19.30
N VAL A 765 -10.80 -26.56 18.79
CA VAL A 765 -10.77 -27.87 18.11
C VAL A 765 -10.33 -28.93 19.12
N GLY A 766 -11.26 -29.62 19.77
CA GLY A 766 -10.93 -30.57 20.85
C GLY A 766 -10.35 -29.87 22.10
N SER A 767 -9.61 -30.61 22.92
CA SER A 767 -9.01 -30.07 24.16
C SER A 767 -7.71 -29.31 23.86
N HIS A 768 -7.66 -28.02 24.19
CA HIS A 768 -6.48 -27.15 24.09
C HIS A 768 -5.88 -27.00 22.67
N ARG A 769 -6.70 -27.03 21.61
CA ARG A 769 -6.24 -26.69 20.25
C ARG A 769 -7.06 -25.58 19.62
N ILE A 770 -6.41 -24.84 18.73
CA ILE A 770 -6.97 -23.71 18.01
C ILE A 770 -6.71 -23.85 16.51
N ASN A 771 -7.62 -23.34 15.69
CA ASN A 771 -7.43 -23.21 14.26
C ASN A 771 -6.41 -22.09 13.96
N LEU A 772 -5.46 -22.35 13.06
CA LEU A 772 -4.45 -21.38 12.63
C LEU A 772 -5.02 -20.31 11.68
N LYS A 773 -6.21 -20.52 11.12
CA LYS A 773 -6.95 -19.50 10.35
C LYS A 773 -7.47 -18.42 11.30
N GLY A 774 -6.73 -17.31 11.37
CA GLY A 774 -7.01 -16.21 12.29
C GLY A 774 -8.03 -15.18 11.80
N ASP A 775 -8.23 -15.05 10.49
CA ASP A 775 -9.08 -14.02 9.88
C ASP A 775 -10.57 -14.31 10.12
N SER A 776 -11.33 -13.26 10.43
CA SER A 776 -12.77 -13.31 10.68
C SER A 776 -13.48 -12.20 9.94
N THR A 777 -14.57 -12.52 9.24
CA THR A 777 -15.36 -11.55 8.49
C THR A 777 -16.78 -11.52 9.03
N VAL A 778 -17.28 -10.32 9.35
CA VAL A 778 -18.66 -10.12 9.80
C VAL A 778 -19.42 -9.18 8.85
N PRO A 779 -20.70 -9.44 8.55
CA PRO A 779 -21.51 -8.57 7.72
C PRO A 779 -21.83 -7.26 8.47
N ILE A 780 -21.89 -6.16 7.73
CA ILE A 780 -22.35 -4.86 8.20
C ILE A 780 -23.82 -4.74 7.82
N VAL A 781 -24.69 -4.61 8.83
CA VAL A 781 -26.14 -4.53 8.63
C VAL A 781 -26.60 -3.08 8.74
N ALA A 782 -27.37 -2.60 7.75
CA ALA A 782 -27.90 -1.24 7.71
C ALA A 782 -28.90 -0.97 8.86
N ALA A 783 -28.81 0.20 9.48
CA ALA A 783 -29.62 0.56 10.64
C ALA A 783 -31.11 0.78 10.32
N ASN A 784 -31.43 1.19 9.10
CA ASN A 784 -32.79 1.51 8.65
C ASN A 784 -33.48 0.35 7.92
N THR A 785 -32.75 -0.41 7.09
CA THR A 785 -33.33 -1.48 6.25
C THR A 785 -33.09 -2.89 6.79
N LEU A 786 -32.13 -3.08 7.71
CA LEU A 786 -31.64 -4.38 8.16
C LEU A 786 -31.03 -5.25 7.05
N GLU A 787 -30.75 -4.66 5.88
CA GLU A 787 -30.04 -5.33 4.79
C GLU A 787 -28.54 -5.35 5.07
N VAL A 788 -27.86 -6.36 4.53
CA VAL A 788 -26.39 -6.37 4.51
C VAL A 788 -25.94 -5.36 3.46
N ILE A 789 -25.08 -4.43 3.86
CA ILE A 789 -24.54 -3.35 3.02
C ILE A 789 -23.02 -3.45 2.81
N GLY A 790 -22.44 -4.55 3.29
CA GLY A 790 -21.01 -4.81 3.21
C GLY A 790 -20.54 -5.77 4.28
N SER A 791 -19.22 -5.85 4.45
CA SER A 791 -18.54 -6.67 5.45
C SER A 791 -17.26 -6.00 5.96
N VAL A 792 -16.85 -6.40 7.16
CA VAL A 792 -15.56 -6.02 7.76
C VAL A 792 -14.79 -7.28 8.11
N THR A 793 -13.52 -7.31 7.70
CA THR A 793 -12.57 -8.38 7.99
C THR A 793 -11.60 -7.91 9.06
N PHE A 794 -11.33 -8.75 10.06
CA PHE A 794 -10.43 -8.45 11.17
C PHE A 794 -9.80 -9.73 11.74
N ASN A 795 -8.75 -9.57 12.52
CA ASN A 795 -8.11 -10.59 13.33
C ASN A 795 -8.07 -10.11 14.80
N PHE A 796 -8.03 -11.04 15.74
CA PHE A 796 -7.83 -10.73 17.15
C PHE A 796 -6.96 -11.75 17.87
N LEU A 797 -6.20 -11.26 18.85
CA LEU A 797 -5.37 -12.03 19.78
C LEU A 797 -5.82 -11.74 21.22
N VAL A 798 -6.04 -12.79 22.00
CA VAL A 798 -6.35 -12.69 23.44
C VAL A 798 -5.14 -13.16 24.23
N ILE A 799 -4.59 -12.28 25.05
CA ILE A 799 -3.47 -12.56 25.94
C ILE A 799 -3.98 -12.61 27.37
N THR A 800 -3.85 -13.76 28.01
CA THR A 800 -4.23 -13.97 29.42
C THR A 800 -3.04 -13.76 30.35
N PRO A 801 -3.26 -13.26 31.58
CA PRO A 801 -2.18 -13.10 32.57
C PRO A 801 -1.58 -14.45 32.96
N PHE A 802 -0.28 -14.46 33.25
CA PHE A 802 0.46 -15.62 33.76
C PHE A 802 1.01 -15.30 35.15
N GLN A 803 0.96 -16.25 36.07
CA GLN A 803 1.46 -16.08 37.44
C GLN A 803 2.31 -17.28 37.86
N HIS A 804 3.46 -17.00 38.47
CA HIS A 804 4.36 -18.02 38.96
C HIS A 804 5.09 -17.58 40.26
N PRO A 805 5.29 -18.45 41.27
CA PRO A 805 5.91 -18.06 42.55
C PRO A 805 7.35 -17.51 42.44
N LYS A 806 8.13 -17.98 41.45
CA LYS A 806 9.50 -17.54 41.18
C LYS A 806 9.59 -16.32 40.25
N MET A 807 8.44 -15.79 39.82
CA MET A 807 8.39 -14.56 39.03
C MET A 807 8.67 -13.38 39.95
N SER A 808 9.77 -12.67 39.72
CA SER A 808 10.14 -11.50 40.52
C SER A 808 10.42 -10.30 39.61
N ILE A 809 10.04 -9.11 40.08
CA ILE A 809 10.45 -7.83 39.51
C ILE A 809 11.85 -7.52 40.06
N ALA A 810 12.84 -8.37 39.76
CA ALA A 810 14.20 -8.16 40.24
C ALA A 810 14.84 -6.99 39.47
N GLY A 811 15.41 -6.03 40.21
CA GLY A 811 15.62 -4.65 39.77
C GLY A 811 16.74 -4.39 38.76
N ASN A 812 16.59 -3.26 38.04
CA ASN A 812 17.57 -2.39 37.36
C ASN A 812 18.73 -2.96 36.51
N GLN A 813 18.91 -4.27 36.38
CA GLN A 813 20.01 -4.85 35.62
C GLN A 813 19.53 -6.08 34.85
N THR A 814 18.83 -5.86 33.74
CA THR A 814 18.86 -6.84 32.65
C THR A 814 20.19 -6.72 31.93
N TYR A 815 20.89 -7.83 31.97
CA TYR A 815 22.27 -8.15 31.62
C TYR A 815 22.86 -7.56 30.32
N TRP A 816 22.08 -6.90 29.46
CA TRP A 816 22.58 -6.39 28.17
C TRP A 816 23.39 -5.08 28.23
N ARG A 817 23.71 -4.56 29.43
CA ARG A 817 24.38 -3.26 29.62
C ARG A 817 25.92 -3.30 29.59
N SER A 818 26.57 -4.46 29.46
CA SER A 818 28.05 -4.56 29.42
C SER A 818 28.62 -5.04 28.08
N MET A 819 28.01 -4.66 26.96
CA MET A 819 28.54 -4.97 25.63
C MET A 819 29.65 -4.00 25.23
N SER A 820 30.91 -4.39 25.43
CA SER A 820 32.06 -3.76 24.76
C SER A 820 32.41 -4.46 23.44
N SER A 821 31.88 -5.66 23.18
CA SER A 821 32.19 -6.45 21.98
C SER A 821 31.04 -7.34 21.49
N THR A 822 31.03 -7.64 20.19
CA THR A 822 30.05 -8.52 19.52
C THR A 822 30.11 -9.94 20.08
N MET A 823 28.96 -10.49 20.46
CA MET A 823 28.87 -11.85 21.01
C MET A 823 28.67 -12.91 19.94
N VAL A 824 29.11 -14.13 20.25
CA VAL A 824 28.88 -15.33 19.43
C VAL A 824 27.84 -16.21 20.11
N ILE A 825 26.73 -16.42 19.40
CA ILE A 825 25.68 -17.37 19.79
C ILE A 825 25.92 -18.64 18.98
N GLY A 826 26.15 -19.74 19.69
CA GLY A 826 26.34 -21.04 19.06
C GLY A 826 25.00 -21.63 18.66
N HIS A 827 24.77 -21.73 17.36
CA HIS A 827 23.72 -22.56 16.80
C HIS A 827 24.20 -24.02 16.84
N ARG A 828 23.26 -24.98 16.99
CA ARG A 828 23.48 -26.45 17.05
C ARG A 828 24.86 -26.89 16.49
N GLY A 829 25.76 -27.32 17.37
CA GLY A 829 27.18 -27.49 17.06
C GLY A 829 27.43 -28.28 15.76
N LEU A 830 28.07 -27.64 14.77
CA LEU A 830 28.50 -28.24 13.49
C LEU A 830 27.50 -29.25 12.86
N GLY A 831 26.23 -28.87 12.76
CA GLY A 831 25.24 -29.52 11.87
C GLY A 831 25.45 -29.13 10.40
N LYS A 832 26.62 -29.44 9.83
CA LYS A 832 26.80 -29.38 8.37
C LYS A 832 25.98 -30.52 7.76
N ASN A 833 24.74 -30.22 7.38
CA ASN A 833 23.98 -30.93 6.34
C ASN A 833 24.63 -30.80 4.95
N MET A 834 25.97 -30.70 4.90
CA MET A 834 26.75 -30.70 3.68
C MET A 834 27.12 -32.13 3.32
N ALA A 835 27.11 -32.44 2.03
CA ALA A 835 27.45 -33.76 1.52
C ALA A 835 28.93 -34.16 1.79
N SER A 836 29.78 -33.26 2.29
CA SER A 836 31.22 -33.48 2.45
C SER A 836 31.57 -34.17 3.79
N ARG A 837 32.41 -35.22 3.73
CA ARG A 837 32.76 -36.11 4.85
C ARG A 837 33.99 -35.63 5.65
N ASN A 838 34.18 -34.32 5.79
CA ASN A 838 35.46 -33.76 6.24
C ASN A 838 35.60 -33.60 7.77
N SER A 839 34.57 -33.90 8.56
CA SER A 839 34.60 -33.81 10.03
C SER A 839 33.59 -34.76 10.70
N LEU A 840 33.87 -35.17 11.94
CA LEU A 840 32.94 -35.92 12.80
C LEU A 840 31.67 -35.09 13.06
N GLN A 841 30.49 -35.68 12.90
CA GLN A 841 29.21 -34.99 13.09
C GLN A 841 28.56 -35.42 14.42
N LEU A 842 28.14 -34.44 15.23
CA LEU A 842 27.30 -34.68 16.42
C LEU A 842 25.84 -34.65 15.99
N GLY A 843 25.02 -35.57 16.51
CA GLY A 843 23.58 -35.57 16.21
C GLY A 843 22.92 -34.27 16.66
N GLU A 844 22.13 -33.64 15.79
CA GLU A 844 21.35 -32.44 16.12
C GLU A 844 20.27 -32.74 17.17
N ASN A 845 19.78 -31.71 17.87
CA ASN A 845 18.75 -31.80 18.93
C ASN A 845 19.15 -32.65 20.16
N THR A 846 20.46 -32.82 20.39
CA THR A 846 21.02 -33.59 21.52
C THR A 846 21.72 -32.68 22.52
N VAL A 847 21.79 -33.11 23.78
CA VAL A 847 22.48 -32.36 24.85
C VAL A 847 23.97 -32.17 24.52
N GLU A 848 24.59 -33.20 23.94
CA GLU A 848 26.00 -33.24 23.57
C GLU A 848 26.34 -32.17 22.52
N SER A 849 25.44 -31.93 21.56
CA SER A 849 25.62 -30.91 20.52
C SER A 849 25.71 -29.48 21.11
N PHE A 850 24.89 -29.18 22.13
CA PHE A 850 24.91 -27.89 22.81
C PHE A 850 26.10 -27.74 23.76
N ILE A 851 26.50 -28.82 24.46
CA ILE A 851 27.73 -28.82 25.28
C ILE A 851 28.97 -28.56 24.40
N ALA A 852 29.02 -29.17 23.21
CA ALA A 852 30.10 -28.93 22.26
C ALA A 852 30.17 -27.46 21.82
N ALA A 853 29.03 -26.86 21.45
CA ALA A 853 28.97 -25.43 21.08
C ALA A 853 29.46 -24.52 22.22
N ALA A 854 29.04 -24.79 23.46
CA ALA A 854 29.49 -24.07 24.65
C ALA A 854 31.01 -24.20 24.87
N ASN A 855 31.56 -25.41 24.75
CA ASN A 855 33.00 -25.65 24.91
C ASN A 855 33.85 -24.98 23.82
N LEU A 856 33.27 -24.68 22.65
CA LEU A 856 33.94 -23.99 21.54
C LEU A 856 33.94 -22.46 21.68
N GLY A 857 33.37 -21.91 22.76
CA GLY A 857 33.41 -20.49 23.10
C GLY A 857 32.11 -19.72 22.89
N ALA A 858 30.99 -20.40 22.64
CA ALA A 858 29.68 -19.76 22.53
C ALA A 858 29.24 -19.18 23.88
N SER A 859 28.81 -17.91 23.89
CA SER A 859 28.28 -17.26 25.10
C SER A 859 26.85 -17.70 25.42
N TYR A 860 26.08 -17.98 24.36
CA TYR A 860 24.75 -18.55 24.43
C TYR A 860 24.66 -19.74 23.50
N VAL A 861 23.82 -20.72 23.86
CA VAL A 861 23.37 -21.79 22.96
C VAL A 861 21.92 -21.54 22.57
N GLU A 862 21.63 -21.68 21.28
CA GLU A 862 20.28 -21.53 20.73
C GLU A 862 19.67 -22.90 20.43
N PHE A 863 18.38 -23.05 20.75
CA PHE A 863 17.60 -24.26 20.48
C PHE A 863 16.10 -23.99 20.36
N ASP A 864 15.44 -24.76 19.50
CA ASP A 864 14.00 -24.72 19.27
C ASP A 864 13.22 -25.55 20.30
N VAL A 865 12.23 -24.93 20.93
CA VAL A 865 11.30 -25.59 21.85
C VAL A 865 9.93 -25.75 21.18
N GLN A 866 9.43 -26.99 21.20
CA GLN A 866 8.07 -27.36 20.81
C GLN A 866 7.39 -28.14 21.94
N LEU A 867 6.07 -28.32 21.85
CA LEU A 867 5.31 -29.15 22.79
C LEU A 867 4.84 -30.44 22.13
N THR A 868 4.97 -31.54 22.86
CA THR A 868 4.37 -32.83 22.51
C THR A 868 2.85 -32.82 22.75
N LYS A 869 2.17 -33.89 22.32
CA LYS A 869 0.71 -34.09 22.50
C LYS A 869 0.27 -34.03 23.97
N ASP A 870 1.13 -34.48 24.88
CA ASP A 870 0.98 -34.46 26.34
C ASP A 870 1.52 -33.18 26.99
N HIS A 871 1.80 -32.14 26.19
CA HIS A 871 2.23 -30.80 26.63
C HIS A 871 3.57 -30.82 27.38
N VAL A 872 4.53 -31.62 26.91
CA VAL A 872 5.90 -31.63 27.44
C VAL A 872 6.82 -30.82 26.51
N PRO A 873 7.59 -29.85 27.02
CA PRO A 873 8.57 -29.11 26.23
C PRO A 873 9.76 -29.97 25.78
N VAL A 874 9.89 -30.14 24.47
CA VAL A 874 10.95 -30.92 23.80
C VAL A 874 11.77 -30.05 22.86
N ILE A 875 13.00 -30.49 22.60
CA ILE A 875 13.94 -29.77 21.73
C ILE A 875 13.93 -30.38 20.34
N TYR A 876 13.38 -29.65 19.36
CA TYR A 876 13.30 -30.14 17.99
C TYR A 876 13.07 -28.99 17.01
N HIS A 877 13.91 -28.89 15.97
CA HIS A 877 13.93 -27.75 15.05
C HIS A 877 13.05 -27.90 13.81
N ASP A 878 12.60 -29.10 13.45
CA ASP A 878 11.69 -29.30 12.31
C ASP A 878 10.24 -29.38 12.83
N PHE A 879 9.25 -28.96 12.04
CA PHE A 879 7.85 -29.16 12.46
C PHE A 879 7.41 -30.64 12.37
N LEU A 880 8.00 -31.38 11.42
CA LEU A 880 7.71 -32.78 11.12
C LEU A 880 8.84 -33.71 11.57
N VAL A 881 8.48 -34.75 12.32
CA VAL A 881 9.41 -35.77 12.81
C VAL A 881 9.56 -36.90 11.79
N SER A 882 10.45 -36.69 10.82
CA SER A 882 10.72 -37.63 9.73
C SER A 882 11.24 -39.00 10.19
N GLU A 883 11.85 -39.10 11.37
CA GLU A 883 12.40 -40.34 11.93
C GLU A 883 11.33 -41.41 12.18
N THR A 884 10.06 -41.02 12.23
CA THR A 884 8.92 -41.95 12.28
C THR A 884 8.76 -42.79 11.01
N GLY A 885 9.28 -42.33 9.86
CA GLY A 885 8.99 -42.89 8.54
C GLY A 885 7.68 -42.37 7.91
N ILE A 886 6.96 -41.51 8.62
CA ILE A 886 5.79 -40.75 8.15
C ILE A 886 6.01 -39.26 8.48
N ASP A 887 5.21 -38.38 7.90
CA ASP A 887 5.28 -36.94 8.18
C ASP A 887 4.39 -36.62 9.40
N ALA A 888 4.92 -36.78 10.62
CA ALA A 888 4.17 -36.58 11.88
C ALA A 888 4.59 -35.28 12.60
N PRO A 889 3.67 -34.35 12.87
CA PRO A 889 3.99 -33.15 13.66
C PRO A 889 4.32 -33.47 15.12
N VAL A 890 5.24 -32.72 15.75
CA VAL A 890 5.65 -32.92 17.16
C VAL A 890 4.45 -32.94 18.12
N HIS A 891 3.50 -32.01 17.94
CA HIS A 891 2.31 -31.87 18.78
C HIS A 891 1.26 -33.01 18.61
N THR A 892 1.53 -34.00 17.75
CA THR A 892 0.70 -35.20 17.59
C THR A 892 1.29 -36.43 18.29
N MET A 893 2.55 -36.36 18.73
CA MET A 893 3.28 -37.44 19.38
C MET A 893 3.33 -37.24 20.89
N THR A 894 3.20 -38.31 21.68
CA THR A 894 3.48 -38.25 23.13
C THR A 894 4.98 -38.17 23.41
N LEU A 895 5.40 -37.70 24.59
CA LEU A 895 6.81 -37.67 24.98
C LEU A 895 7.52 -39.03 24.80
N ASP A 896 6.93 -40.12 25.28
CA ASP A 896 7.53 -41.46 25.18
C ASP A 896 7.78 -41.86 23.72
N GLN A 897 6.79 -41.64 22.85
CA GLN A 897 6.91 -41.86 21.42
C GLN A 897 8.01 -41.00 20.79
N PHE A 898 8.12 -39.74 21.21
CA PHE A 898 9.13 -38.83 20.69
C PHE A 898 10.55 -39.25 21.09
N LEU A 899 10.78 -39.54 22.38
CA LEU A 899 12.10 -39.95 22.89
C LEU A 899 12.55 -41.29 22.32
N GLU A 900 11.65 -42.25 22.12
CA GLU A 900 12.01 -43.57 21.60
C GLU A 900 12.48 -43.55 20.13
N LEU A 901 12.12 -42.52 19.36
CA LEU A 901 12.66 -42.30 18.02
C LEU A 901 14.15 -41.94 18.04
N GLY A 902 14.62 -41.28 19.09
CA GLY A 902 16.03 -40.92 19.27
C GLY A 902 16.90 -42.06 19.81
N ILE A 903 16.29 -43.15 20.29
CA ILE A 903 17.00 -44.32 20.81
C ILE A 903 17.18 -45.32 19.66
N GLY A 904 18.33 -45.29 19.00
CA GLY A 904 18.75 -46.38 18.11
C GLY A 904 18.59 -47.72 18.84
N ARG A 905 17.73 -48.61 18.32
CA ARG A 905 17.28 -49.83 19.01
C ARG A 905 18.45 -50.69 19.53
N TYR A 906 18.80 -50.55 20.80
CA TYR A 906 19.48 -51.61 21.55
C TYR A 906 18.49 -52.76 21.77
N ARG A 907 18.39 -53.71 20.83
CA ARG A 907 17.69 -54.97 21.13
C ARG A 907 18.59 -55.81 22.05
N HIS A 908 18.15 -55.97 23.30
CA HIS A 908 18.64 -56.97 24.22
C HIS A 908 18.72 -58.35 23.54
N ALA A 909 19.93 -58.90 23.43
CA ALA A 909 20.13 -60.27 23.00
C ALA A 909 19.50 -61.23 24.03
N LEU A 910 18.54 -62.04 23.59
CA LEU A 910 18.13 -63.26 24.31
C LEU A 910 19.29 -64.27 24.27
N PRO A 911 19.59 -64.98 25.38
CA PRO A 911 20.64 -65.99 25.39
C PRO A 911 20.10 -67.30 24.76
N GLY A 912 20.61 -67.67 23.59
CA GLY A 912 20.10 -68.84 22.86
C GLY A 912 21.08 -69.49 21.91
N SER A 913 21.81 -70.49 22.43
CA SER A 913 22.41 -71.65 21.75
C SER A 913 23.56 -71.43 20.75
N VAL A 914 24.74 -71.74 21.26
CA VAL A 914 25.95 -72.15 20.54
C VAL A 914 25.64 -73.24 19.51
N LYS A 915 26.10 -73.06 18.25
CA LYS A 915 26.59 -74.15 17.40
C LYS A 915 27.86 -73.71 16.67
N ALA A 916 28.93 -74.46 16.93
CA ALA A 916 30.21 -74.36 16.25
C ALA A 916 30.14 -74.98 14.84
N GLY A 917 30.85 -74.38 13.89
CA GLY A 917 31.07 -74.89 12.53
C GLY A 917 32.24 -74.15 11.89
N GLU A 918 33.18 -74.90 11.33
CA GLU A 918 34.58 -74.56 11.01
C GLU A 918 34.82 -73.60 9.82
N ALA A 919 35.85 -72.77 10.00
CA ALA A 919 36.96 -72.37 9.10
C ALA A 919 36.75 -72.19 7.57
N SER A 920 37.10 -71.00 7.06
CA SER A 920 38.31 -70.73 6.23
C SER A 920 38.22 -69.38 5.50
N GLY A 921 39.34 -68.64 5.37
CA GLY A 921 39.51 -67.61 4.34
C GLY A 921 40.06 -66.24 4.78
N ASP A 922 41.38 -66.13 4.77
CA ASP A 922 42.29 -64.98 4.56
C ASP A 922 41.70 -63.55 4.37
N GLY A 923 42.18 -62.58 5.18
CA GLY A 923 41.92 -61.14 5.06
C GLY A 923 42.64 -60.30 6.15
N PRO A 924 43.07 -59.05 5.86
CA PRO A 924 44.22 -58.42 6.51
C PRO A 924 43.94 -57.86 7.91
N ARG A 925 45.02 -57.85 8.72
CA ARG A 925 45.20 -57.31 10.07
C ARG A 925 44.17 -56.25 10.54
N GLN A 926 43.44 -56.64 11.58
CA GLN A 926 42.67 -55.82 12.50
C GLN A 926 43.50 -54.65 13.05
N ARG A 927 43.09 -53.41 12.78
CA ARG A 927 43.43 -52.26 13.65
C ARG A 927 42.56 -52.33 14.90
N SER A 928 43.14 -51.91 16.01
CA SER A 928 42.64 -51.94 17.37
C SER A 928 41.15 -51.62 17.52
N MET A 929 40.47 -52.58 18.14
CA MET A 929 39.17 -52.52 18.82
C MET A 929 38.90 -51.14 19.46
N SER A 930 37.96 -50.38 18.89
CA SER A 930 37.15 -49.45 19.66
C SER A 930 36.00 -50.25 20.27
N VAL A 931 35.81 -50.09 21.57
CA VAL A 931 34.89 -50.88 22.39
C VAL A 931 33.53 -50.19 22.36
N GLY A 932 32.52 -50.82 21.75
CA GLY A 932 31.10 -50.45 21.89
C GLY A 932 30.50 -49.76 20.67
N GLY A 933 29.96 -50.55 19.73
CA GLY A 933 29.11 -50.07 18.66
C GLY A 933 28.44 -51.25 17.96
N SER A 934 27.22 -51.60 18.37
CA SER A 934 26.38 -52.50 17.59
C SER A 934 25.88 -51.78 16.35
N GLU A 935 25.99 -52.44 15.21
CA GLU A 935 25.67 -51.96 13.86
C GLU A 935 24.25 -51.35 13.78
N TYR A 936 24.20 -50.02 13.73
CA TYR A 936 23.08 -49.28 13.17
C TYR A 936 23.26 -49.31 11.66
N ASP A 937 22.38 -49.99 10.91
CA ASP A 937 22.43 -49.99 9.45
C ASP A 937 21.77 -48.68 8.92
N PRO A 938 22.56 -47.71 8.43
CA PRO A 938 22.00 -46.46 7.92
C PRO A 938 21.09 -46.70 6.70
N ALA A 939 21.23 -47.85 6.02
CA ALA A 939 20.35 -48.22 4.92
C ALA A 939 18.92 -48.49 5.39
N GLU A 940 18.71 -49.07 6.59
CA GLU A 940 17.37 -49.36 7.12
C GLU A 940 16.61 -48.07 7.49
N LEU A 941 17.27 -47.11 8.15
CA LEU A 941 16.64 -45.81 8.40
C LEU A 941 16.39 -45.05 7.09
N THR A 942 17.34 -45.06 6.16
CA THR A 942 17.17 -44.44 4.84
C THR A 942 15.96 -45.03 4.10
N GLU A 943 15.81 -46.35 4.11
CA GLU A 943 14.65 -47.04 3.55
C GLU A 943 13.33 -46.69 4.27
N LYS A 944 13.38 -46.49 5.58
CA LYS A 944 12.21 -46.09 6.39
C LYS A 944 11.76 -44.67 6.08
N ILE A 945 12.70 -43.73 5.92
CA ILE A 945 12.39 -42.30 5.72
C ILE A 945 12.29 -41.90 4.25
N LYS A 946 12.63 -42.77 3.28
CA LYS A 946 12.63 -42.41 1.85
C LYS A 946 11.29 -41.90 1.32
N HIS A 947 10.21 -42.22 2.02
CA HIS A 947 8.85 -41.84 1.66
C HIS A 947 8.39 -40.55 2.35
N THR A 948 9.13 -40.02 3.32
CA THR A 948 8.83 -38.75 3.99
C THR A 948 9.07 -37.57 3.06
N ARG A 949 8.39 -36.46 3.33
CA ARG A 949 8.45 -35.24 2.51
C ARG A 949 9.85 -34.64 2.51
N ASP A 950 10.48 -34.54 3.68
CA ASP A 950 11.85 -34.06 3.85
C ASP A 950 12.82 -34.82 2.92
N PHE A 951 12.74 -36.15 2.93
CA PHE A 951 13.63 -36.97 2.12
C PHE A 951 13.32 -36.84 0.62
N LYS A 952 12.05 -36.73 0.23
CA LYS A 952 11.67 -36.48 -1.17
C LYS A 952 12.12 -35.10 -1.67
N LYS A 953 12.04 -34.06 -0.83
CA LYS A 953 12.43 -32.67 -1.16
C LYS A 953 13.95 -32.49 -1.19
N LYS A 954 14.66 -32.99 -0.17
CA LYS A 954 16.11 -32.78 0.03
C LYS A 954 16.97 -33.92 -0.52
N GLY A 955 16.42 -35.11 -0.71
CA GLY A 955 17.15 -36.34 -1.09
C GLY A 955 17.93 -36.99 0.06
N PHE A 956 17.83 -36.44 1.27
CA PHE A 956 18.46 -36.93 2.50
C PHE A 956 17.78 -36.29 3.73
N LYS A 957 18.02 -36.85 4.93
CA LYS A 957 17.68 -36.22 6.22
C LYS A 957 18.99 -35.97 6.99
N GLY A 958 19.08 -34.84 7.69
CA GLY A 958 20.20 -34.58 8.59
C GLY A 958 20.32 -35.69 9.63
N ASN A 959 21.53 -35.99 10.10
CA ASN A 959 21.83 -37.10 11.02
C ASN A 959 21.62 -38.53 10.47
N THR A 960 21.39 -38.74 9.17
CA THR A 960 21.27 -40.11 8.60
C THR A 960 22.45 -40.52 7.72
N ARG A 961 23.41 -39.62 7.48
CA ARG A 961 24.60 -39.83 6.64
C ARG A 961 25.90 -39.70 7.44
N GLY A 962 26.87 -40.58 7.17
CA GLY A 962 28.23 -40.51 7.76
C GLY A 962 28.34 -41.16 9.15
N GLU A 963 29.54 -41.16 9.72
CA GLU A 963 29.77 -41.55 11.12
C GLU A 963 29.39 -40.38 12.02
N HIS A 964 28.21 -40.46 12.62
CA HIS A 964 27.68 -39.45 13.52
C HIS A 964 27.43 -40.06 14.91
N ILE A 965 27.71 -39.29 15.97
CA ILE A 965 27.39 -39.71 17.34
C ILE A 965 25.91 -39.45 17.55
N GLN A 966 25.08 -40.50 17.54
CA GLN A 966 23.66 -40.41 17.91
C GLN A 966 23.50 -40.44 19.42
N ALA A 967 22.77 -39.46 19.94
CA ALA A 967 22.24 -39.42 21.28
C ALA A 967 20.71 -39.22 21.20
N PRO A 968 19.93 -39.61 22.23
CA PRO A 968 18.48 -39.41 22.23
C PRO A 968 18.12 -37.91 22.16
N PHE A 969 16.94 -37.62 21.60
CA PHE A 969 16.40 -36.27 21.59
C PHE A 969 16.28 -35.72 23.01
N ALA A 970 16.52 -34.42 23.17
CA ALA A 970 16.51 -33.77 24.47
C ALA A 970 15.16 -33.14 24.82
N THR A 971 14.85 -33.10 26.12
CA THR A 971 13.79 -32.25 26.67
C THR A 971 14.35 -30.91 27.16
N LEU A 972 13.49 -29.90 27.31
CA LEU A 972 13.91 -28.62 27.89
C LEU A 972 14.44 -28.78 29.33
N GLU A 973 13.83 -29.68 30.11
CA GLU A 973 14.28 -30.01 31.47
C GLU A 973 15.69 -30.60 31.49
N GLU A 974 16.00 -31.49 30.55
CA GLU A 974 17.35 -32.05 30.42
C GLU A 974 18.40 -31.00 30.07
N LEU A 975 18.08 -30.01 29.24
CA LEU A 975 19.02 -28.93 28.93
C LEU A 975 19.34 -28.09 30.17
N PHE A 976 18.32 -27.71 30.96
CA PHE A 976 18.53 -26.94 32.19
C PHE A 976 19.39 -27.68 33.22
N THR A 977 19.28 -29.00 33.28
CA THR A 977 20.00 -29.85 34.25
C THR A 977 21.41 -30.23 33.79
N LYS A 978 21.60 -30.53 32.50
CA LYS A 978 22.87 -31.07 31.97
C LYS A 978 23.82 -30.01 31.40
N ILE A 979 23.35 -28.87 30.88
CA ILE A 979 24.23 -27.83 30.35
C ILE A 979 24.84 -27.01 31.50
N PRO A 980 26.15 -26.69 31.50
CA PRO A 980 26.76 -25.87 32.54
C PRO A 980 26.07 -24.52 32.75
N LYS A 981 25.90 -24.09 34.01
CA LYS A 981 25.23 -22.82 34.39
C LYS A 981 25.83 -21.53 33.78
N PRO A 982 27.15 -21.42 33.54
CA PRO A 982 27.72 -20.20 32.94
C PRO A 982 27.29 -19.93 31.50
N VAL A 983 26.72 -20.93 30.80
CA VAL A 983 26.28 -20.81 29.41
C VAL A 983 24.85 -20.27 29.37
N GLY A 984 24.64 -19.15 28.68
CA GLY A 984 23.30 -18.57 28.51
C GLY A 984 22.44 -19.36 27.53
N PHE A 985 21.11 -19.25 27.65
CA PHE A 985 20.15 -19.89 26.74
C PHE A 985 19.43 -18.86 25.87
N ASN A 986 19.44 -19.09 24.55
CA ASN A 986 18.49 -18.47 23.64
C ASN A 986 17.41 -19.51 23.32
N ILE A 987 16.25 -19.36 23.96
CA ILE A 987 15.12 -20.30 23.88
C ILE A 987 14.21 -19.83 22.75
N GLU A 988 14.31 -20.47 21.59
CA GLU A 988 13.43 -20.20 20.46
C GLU A 988 12.10 -20.95 20.62
N LEU A 989 10.98 -20.23 20.72
CA LEU A 989 9.67 -20.84 20.74
C LEU A 989 9.19 -21.06 19.30
N LYS A 990 9.24 -22.31 18.86
CA LYS A 990 8.85 -22.72 17.51
C LYS A 990 7.36 -23.07 17.48
N TYR A 991 6.56 -22.17 16.92
CA TYR A 991 5.11 -22.34 16.81
C TYR A 991 4.67 -22.12 15.36
N PRO A 992 3.94 -23.08 14.76
CA PRO A 992 3.63 -23.05 13.34
C PRO A 992 2.68 -21.90 12.98
N MET A 993 3.02 -21.16 11.94
CA MET A 993 2.11 -20.24 11.26
C MET A 993 1.26 -21.00 10.23
N LEU A 994 0.14 -20.39 9.80
CA LEU A 994 -0.76 -21.01 8.82
C LEU A 994 -0.04 -21.35 7.50
N HIS A 995 0.77 -20.43 6.98
CA HIS A 995 1.46 -20.63 5.72
C HIS A 995 2.51 -21.75 5.79
N GLU A 996 3.25 -21.83 6.90
CA GLU A 996 4.20 -22.91 7.14
C GLU A 996 3.47 -24.25 7.25
N SER A 997 2.34 -24.29 7.95
CA SER A 997 1.53 -25.52 8.06
C SER A 997 1.00 -25.97 6.70
N GLU A 998 0.57 -25.04 5.85
CA GLU A 998 0.13 -25.34 4.48
C GLU A 998 1.28 -25.80 3.59
N GLU A 999 2.45 -25.17 3.67
CA GLU A 999 3.65 -25.60 2.92
C GLU A 999 4.10 -27.00 3.37
N GLU A 1000 4.10 -27.24 4.68
CA GLU A 1000 4.48 -28.50 5.32
C GLU A 1000 3.40 -29.61 5.18
N GLU A 1001 2.25 -29.32 4.56
CA GLU A 1001 1.08 -30.21 4.46
C GLU A 1001 0.61 -30.75 5.83
N MET A 1002 0.78 -29.94 6.87
CA MET A 1002 0.34 -30.22 8.22
C MET A 1002 -1.14 -29.88 8.43
N ASP A 1003 -1.72 -30.44 9.48
CA ASP A 1003 -3.05 -30.04 9.94
C ASP A 1003 -3.08 -28.53 10.26
N THR A 1004 -4.19 -27.87 9.93
CA THR A 1004 -4.38 -26.41 10.13
C THR A 1004 -4.79 -26.03 11.56
N TYR A 1005 -4.47 -26.87 12.54
CA TYR A 1005 -4.67 -26.60 13.96
C TYR A 1005 -3.34 -26.75 14.72
N ALA A 1006 -3.23 -26.07 15.85
CA ALA A 1006 -2.09 -26.19 16.76
C ALA A 1006 -2.56 -26.10 18.22
N ILE A 1007 -1.63 -26.32 19.17
CA ILE A 1007 -1.90 -26.15 20.61
C ILE A 1007 -2.31 -24.68 20.84
N GLU A 1008 -3.29 -24.43 21.71
CA GLU A 1008 -3.73 -23.07 22.00
C GLU A 1008 -2.58 -22.20 22.54
N LEU A 1009 -2.44 -20.98 21.99
CA LEU A 1009 -1.30 -20.08 22.18
C LEU A 1009 -0.99 -19.78 23.65
N ASN A 1010 -1.99 -19.44 24.47
CA ASN A 1010 -1.76 -19.16 25.89
C ASN A 1010 -1.27 -20.42 26.61
N SER A 1011 -1.92 -21.56 26.40
CA SER A 1011 -1.52 -22.85 26.96
C SER A 1011 -0.10 -23.23 26.54
N PHE A 1012 0.28 -22.99 25.29
CA PHE A 1012 1.62 -23.27 24.77
C PHE A 1012 2.69 -22.45 25.54
N VAL A 1013 2.50 -21.13 25.62
CA VAL A 1013 3.45 -20.23 26.29
C VAL A 1013 3.48 -20.48 27.80
N ASP A 1014 2.33 -20.68 28.45
CA ASP A 1014 2.24 -20.88 29.90
C ASP A 1014 2.95 -22.17 30.34
N THR A 1015 2.85 -23.23 29.54
CA THR A 1015 3.55 -24.51 29.80
C THR A 1015 5.06 -24.30 29.78
N ILE A 1016 5.59 -23.63 28.74
CA ILE A 1016 7.02 -23.37 28.60
C ILE A 1016 7.52 -22.43 29.70
N LEU A 1017 6.80 -21.34 29.97
CA LEU A 1017 7.14 -20.39 31.03
C LEU A 1017 7.19 -21.07 32.40
N THR A 1018 6.27 -21.99 32.69
CA THR A 1018 6.28 -22.77 33.93
C THR A 1018 7.58 -23.56 34.07
N THR A 1019 7.96 -24.35 33.04
CA THR A 1019 9.23 -25.10 33.04
C THR A 1019 10.45 -24.19 33.18
N VAL A 1020 10.48 -23.06 32.46
CA VAL A 1020 11.59 -22.10 32.49
C VAL A 1020 11.74 -21.46 33.87
N TYR A 1021 10.65 -21.01 34.50
CA TYR A 1021 10.74 -20.45 35.84
C TYR A 1021 11.07 -21.50 36.89
N ASP A 1022 10.62 -22.74 36.71
CA ASP A 1022 10.93 -23.79 37.66
C ASP A 1022 12.40 -24.19 37.69
N LEU A 1023 13.03 -24.27 36.52
CA LEU A 1023 14.37 -24.82 36.33
C LEU A 1023 15.46 -23.77 36.02
N GLY A 1024 15.08 -22.55 35.61
CA GLY A 1024 16.01 -21.53 35.12
C GLY A 1024 17.04 -21.03 36.14
N GLY A 1025 16.71 -21.03 37.44
CA GLY A 1025 17.68 -20.97 38.54
C GLY A 1025 18.74 -19.84 38.50
N GLY A 1026 18.43 -18.68 37.91
CA GLY A 1026 19.34 -17.54 37.79
C GLY A 1026 20.32 -17.59 36.60
N ARG A 1027 20.11 -18.51 35.64
CA ARG A 1027 20.83 -18.55 34.36
C ARG A 1027 20.44 -17.36 33.48
N ASP A 1028 21.38 -16.87 32.67
CA ASP A 1028 21.09 -15.89 31.62
C ASP A 1028 20.23 -16.52 30.52
N MET A 1029 19.06 -15.95 30.27
CA MET A 1029 18.09 -16.48 29.32
C MET A 1029 17.56 -15.37 28.43
N LEU A 1030 17.28 -15.73 27.18
CA LEU A 1030 16.63 -14.92 26.16
C LEU A 1030 15.52 -15.77 25.55
N PHE A 1031 14.40 -15.15 25.23
CA PHE A 1031 13.40 -15.76 24.37
C PHE A 1031 13.48 -15.20 22.97
N SER A 1032 13.17 -16.06 22.01
CA SER A 1032 13.13 -15.68 20.61
C SER A 1032 11.99 -16.42 19.89
N SER A 1033 11.43 -15.86 18.82
CA SER A 1033 10.47 -16.55 17.97
C SER A 1033 10.29 -15.85 16.62
N PHE A 1034 10.07 -16.63 15.55
CA PHE A 1034 9.59 -16.12 14.25
C PHE A 1034 8.12 -15.73 14.28
N ASN A 1035 7.35 -16.23 15.24
CA ASN A 1035 5.93 -15.95 15.36
C ASN A 1035 5.71 -14.65 16.16
N PRO A 1036 5.14 -13.58 15.55
CA PRO A 1036 4.96 -12.32 16.25
C PRO A 1036 3.98 -12.43 17.43
N ASP A 1037 2.97 -13.29 17.36
CA ASP A 1037 2.01 -13.46 18.45
C ASP A 1037 2.67 -14.08 19.68
N ILE A 1038 3.57 -15.06 19.49
CA ILE A 1038 4.38 -15.62 20.57
C ILE A 1038 5.24 -14.53 21.25
N CYS A 1039 5.87 -13.65 20.46
CA CYS A 1039 6.64 -12.53 21.00
C CYS A 1039 5.79 -11.60 21.88
N LEU A 1040 4.55 -11.34 21.48
CA LEU A 1040 3.60 -10.55 22.27
C LEU A 1040 3.21 -11.27 23.56
N LEU A 1041 2.84 -12.55 23.48
CA LEU A 1041 2.50 -13.34 24.66
C LEU A 1041 3.66 -13.33 25.67
N LEU A 1042 4.89 -13.58 25.23
CA LEU A 1042 6.07 -13.57 26.11
C LEU A 1042 6.33 -12.18 26.72
N SER A 1043 6.15 -11.10 25.96
CA SER A 1043 6.36 -9.74 26.48
C SER A 1043 5.31 -9.34 27.52
N PHE A 1044 4.07 -9.83 27.39
CA PHE A 1044 2.96 -9.49 28.28
C PHE A 1044 2.72 -10.48 29.42
N LYS A 1045 3.23 -11.71 29.34
CA LYS A 1045 3.08 -12.73 30.39
C LYS A 1045 4.22 -12.71 31.42
N GLN A 1046 5.40 -12.18 31.09
CA GLN A 1046 6.54 -12.18 32.01
C GLN A 1046 7.38 -10.89 31.98
N PRO A 1047 7.97 -10.45 33.12
CA PRO A 1047 8.68 -9.17 33.23
C PRO A 1047 10.21 -9.25 33.17
N SER A 1048 10.82 -10.44 33.20
CA SER A 1048 12.23 -10.62 33.58
C SER A 1048 13.18 -11.08 32.47
N ILE A 1049 12.67 -11.82 31.48
CA ILE A 1049 13.46 -12.47 30.43
C ILE A 1049 13.29 -11.69 29.11
N PRO A 1050 14.38 -11.19 28.49
CA PRO A 1050 14.30 -10.46 27.24
C PRO A 1050 13.73 -11.26 26.06
N VAL A 1051 13.00 -10.59 25.18
CA VAL A 1051 12.38 -11.17 23.98
C VAL A 1051 12.99 -10.54 22.74
N LEU A 1052 13.49 -11.37 21.83
CA LEU A 1052 13.97 -11.02 20.50
C LEU A 1052 12.98 -11.51 19.43
N PHE A 1053 12.73 -10.70 18.41
CA PHE A 1053 11.88 -11.09 17.29
C PHE A 1053 12.73 -11.60 16.12
N LEU A 1054 12.44 -12.81 15.63
CA LEU A 1054 13.13 -13.40 14.49
C LEU A 1054 12.41 -13.05 13.19
N SER A 1055 13.16 -12.71 12.14
CA SER A 1055 12.61 -12.42 10.82
C SER A 1055 13.65 -12.74 9.74
N ASP A 1056 13.20 -13.35 8.65
CA ASP A 1056 14.03 -13.53 7.44
C ASP A 1056 14.28 -12.20 6.70
N ALA A 1057 13.62 -11.11 7.11
CA ALA A 1057 13.79 -9.77 6.56
C ALA A 1057 13.66 -9.70 5.02
N GLY A 1058 12.79 -10.53 4.44
CA GLY A 1058 12.54 -10.64 3.00
C GLY A 1058 13.44 -11.63 2.25
N ALA A 1059 14.30 -12.38 2.93
CA ALA A 1059 15.13 -13.41 2.31
C ALA A 1059 14.37 -14.71 1.98
N SER A 1060 13.28 -14.96 2.70
CA SER A 1060 12.37 -16.08 2.47
C SER A 1060 10.93 -15.56 2.33
N PRO A 1061 10.06 -16.24 1.56
CA PRO A 1061 8.63 -15.91 1.54
C PRO A 1061 8.04 -16.07 2.94
N VAL A 1062 7.31 -15.07 3.42
CA VAL A 1062 6.61 -15.12 4.70
C VAL A 1062 5.13 -14.81 4.51
N GLY A 1063 4.28 -15.48 5.29
CA GLY A 1063 2.84 -15.21 5.25
C GLY A 1063 2.42 -13.95 6.02
N ASP A 1064 3.08 -13.64 7.15
CA ASP A 1064 2.67 -12.55 8.05
C ASP A 1064 3.36 -11.21 7.68
N ILE A 1065 2.55 -10.18 7.44
CA ILE A 1065 3.04 -8.83 7.11
C ILE A 1065 4.01 -8.23 8.14
N ARG A 1066 3.90 -8.59 9.43
CA ARG A 1066 4.79 -8.10 10.49
C ARG A 1066 6.23 -8.64 10.36
N ALA A 1067 6.40 -9.76 9.66
CA ALA A 1067 7.68 -10.41 9.40
C ALA A 1067 8.22 -10.17 7.98
N SER A 1068 7.45 -9.46 7.12
CA SER A 1068 7.71 -9.30 5.69
C SER A 1068 9.05 -8.66 5.29
N SER A 1069 9.62 -7.83 6.16
CA SER A 1069 10.83 -7.08 5.87
C SER A 1069 11.55 -6.64 7.13
N LEU A 1070 12.82 -6.24 7.00
CA LEU A 1070 13.56 -5.62 8.09
C LEU A 1070 12.84 -4.37 8.63
N GLN A 1071 12.22 -3.58 7.75
CA GLN A 1071 11.45 -2.40 8.13
C GLN A 1071 10.28 -2.76 9.06
N GLU A 1072 9.46 -3.75 8.70
CA GLU A 1072 8.32 -4.15 9.52
C GLU A 1072 8.78 -4.82 10.83
N ALA A 1073 9.87 -5.59 10.80
CA ALA A 1073 10.45 -6.19 11.99
C ALA A 1073 10.93 -5.12 13.00
N ILE A 1074 11.66 -4.09 12.54
CA ILE A 1074 12.06 -2.94 13.37
C ILE A 1074 10.82 -2.24 13.94
N ARG A 1075 9.79 -2.01 13.11
CA ARG A 1075 8.56 -1.35 13.55
C ARG A 1075 7.84 -2.15 14.63
N PHE A 1076 7.68 -3.46 14.42
CA PHE A 1076 7.05 -4.38 15.36
C PHE A 1076 7.79 -4.42 16.70
N ALA A 1077 9.10 -4.72 16.68
CA ALA A 1077 9.91 -4.81 17.89
C ALA A 1077 9.95 -3.49 18.67
N SER A 1078 10.10 -2.36 17.97
CA SER A 1078 10.09 -1.03 18.59
C SER A 1078 8.73 -0.67 19.20
N ARG A 1079 7.62 -1.04 18.54
CA ARG A 1079 6.24 -0.76 19.03
C ARG A 1079 5.93 -1.51 20.31
N TRP A 1080 6.29 -2.78 20.37
CA TRP A 1080 6.01 -3.65 21.51
C TRP A 1080 7.13 -3.67 22.56
N ASN A 1081 8.12 -2.80 22.39
CA ASN A 1081 9.23 -2.63 23.31
C ASN A 1081 10.02 -3.92 23.57
N LEU A 1082 10.19 -4.74 22.52
CA LEU A 1082 11.06 -5.91 22.55
C LEU A 1082 12.53 -5.47 22.69
N LEU A 1083 13.42 -6.38 23.09
CA LEU A 1083 14.86 -6.08 23.23
C LEU A 1083 15.49 -5.74 21.89
N GLY A 1084 15.14 -6.49 20.84
CA GLY A 1084 15.78 -6.40 19.55
C GLY A 1084 15.20 -7.35 18.52
N ILE A 1085 15.92 -7.43 17.41
CA ILE A 1085 15.58 -8.30 16.28
C ILE A 1085 16.75 -9.24 15.95
N VAL A 1086 16.39 -10.42 15.49
CA VAL A 1086 17.30 -11.43 14.93
C VAL A 1086 16.93 -11.55 13.46
N THR A 1087 17.78 -11.07 12.57
CA THR A 1087 17.52 -11.01 11.12
C THR A 1087 18.40 -11.98 10.36
N GLN A 1088 17.93 -12.50 9.23
CA GLN A 1088 18.83 -13.21 8.31
C GLN A 1088 20.00 -12.29 7.93
N ALA A 1089 21.20 -12.85 7.82
CA ALA A 1089 22.44 -12.09 7.61
C ALA A 1089 22.53 -11.43 6.24
N GLU A 1090 21.84 -11.96 5.22
CA GLU A 1090 21.94 -11.51 3.82
C GLU A 1090 21.66 -10.00 3.64
N PRO A 1091 20.53 -9.42 4.12
CA PRO A 1091 20.30 -7.98 4.06
C PRO A 1091 21.43 -7.14 4.66
N LEU A 1092 22.00 -7.59 5.78
CA LEU A 1092 23.06 -6.86 6.49
C LEU A 1092 24.43 -7.02 5.81
N VAL A 1093 24.70 -8.15 5.17
CA VAL A 1093 25.92 -8.35 4.39
C VAL A 1093 25.84 -7.55 3.07
N LEU A 1094 24.69 -7.55 2.41
CA LEU A 1094 24.46 -6.76 1.19
C LEU A 1094 24.50 -5.25 1.46
N CYS A 1095 23.97 -4.82 2.60
CA CYS A 1095 23.91 -3.41 3.01
C CYS A 1095 24.29 -3.25 4.50
N PRO A 1096 25.60 -3.20 4.84
CA PRO A 1096 26.07 -3.16 6.23
C PRO A 1096 25.51 -1.99 7.05
N ARG A 1097 25.27 -0.83 6.43
CA ARG A 1097 24.68 0.35 7.10
C ARG A 1097 23.32 0.05 7.75
N LEU A 1098 22.59 -0.97 7.29
CA LEU A 1098 21.32 -1.38 7.89
C LEU A 1098 21.48 -1.79 9.37
N VAL A 1099 22.65 -2.27 9.78
CA VAL A 1099 22.96 -2.55 11.20
C VAL A 1099 22.79 -1.28 12.03
N ARG A 1100 23.37 -0.14 11.59
CA ARG A 1100 23.25 1.14 12.30
C ARG A 1100 21.80 1.59 12.42
N ILE A 1101 20.98 1.37 11.38
CA ILE A 1101 19.56 1.75 11.38
C ILE A 1101 18.75 0.98 12.43
N VAL A 1102 19.03 -0.32 12.61
CA VAL A 1102 18.44 -1.11 13.70
C VAL A 1102 18.86 -0.55 15.06
N LYS A 1103 20.16 -0.25 15.23
CA LYS A 1103 20.69 0.28 16.49
C LYS A 1103 20.18 1.67 16.84
N GLU A 1104 20.08 2.56 15.86
CA GLU A 1104 19.49 3.89 16.00
C GLU A 1104 18.01 3.84 16.39
N SER A 1105 17.32 2.72 16.11
CA SER A 1105 15.97 2.45 16.59
C SER A 1105 15.91 2.06 18.07
N GLY A 1106 17.06 1.97 18.74
CA GLY A 1106 17.20 1.55 20.14
C GLY A 1106 16.98 0.05 20.34
N LEU A 1107 17.24 -0.75 19.31
CA LEU A 1107 17.07 -2.21 19.30
C LEU A 1107 18.43 -2.90 19.25
N VAL A 1108 18.51 -4.06 19.90
CA VAL A 1108 19.62 -5.00 19.68
C VAL A 1108 19.52 -5.58 18.27
N CYS A 1109 20.64 -5.62 17.55
CA CYS A 1109 20.74 -6.19 16.22
C CYS A 1109 21.56 -7.48 16.26
N VAL A 1110 20.88 -8.60 15.95
CA VAL A 1110 21.49 -9.92 15.85
C VAL A 1110 21.28 -10.46 14.45
N SER A 1111 22.26 -11.18 13.89
CA SER A 1111 22.10 -11.86 12.62
C SER A 1111 22.23 -13.37 12.72
N TYR A 1112 21.55 -14.11 11.83
CA TYR A 1112 21.70 -15.56 11.69
C TYR A 1112 21.81 -15.99 10.22
N GLY A 1113 22.16 -17.24 10.01
CA GLY A 1113 22.23 -17.88 8.70
C GLY A 1113 23.66 -18.21 8.28
N THR A 1114 23.77 -18.95 7.19
CA THR A 1114 25.02 -19.57 6.76
C THR A 1114 26.12 -18.56 6.39
N LEU A 1115 25.75 -17.34 5.99
CA LEU A 1115 26.69 -16.25 5.67
C LEU A 1115 27.54 -15.83 6.88
N ASN A 1116 27.06 -16.03 8.11
CA ASN A 1116 27.83 -15.74 9.32
C ASN A 1116 28.95 -16.75 9.60
N ASN A 1117 29.02 -17.86 8.85
CA ASN A 1117 30.14 -18.79 8.94
C ASN A 1117 31.41 -18.29 8.22
N ASP A 1118 31.32 -17.21 7.44
CA ASP A 1118 32.47 -16.52 6.85
C ASP A 1118 32.90 -15.33 7.73
N GLY A 1119 34.16 -15.33 8.14
CA GLY A 1119 34.74 -14.26 8.97
C GLY A 1119 34.69 -12.87 8.33
N ASN A 1120 34.75 -12.78 7.00
CA ASN A 1120 34.71 -11.50 6.25
C ASN A 1120 33.30 -10.88 6.28
N ASN A 1121 32.26 -11.72 6.15
CA ASN A 1121 30.87 -11.25 6.22
C ASN A 1121 30.52 -10.79 7.64
N VAL A 1122 31.07 -11.45 8.65
CA VAL A 1122 30.96 -11.01 10.04
C VAL A 1122 31.71 -9.68 10.23
N ASP A 1123 32.85 -9.47 9.58
CA ASP A 1123 33.60 -8.21 9.65
C ASP A 1123 32.80 -7.00 9.18
N TYR A 1124 32.09 -7.11 8.05
CA TYR A 1124 31.23 -6.02 7.56
C TYR A 1124 30.15 -5.64 8.59
N GLN A 1125 29.55 -6.62 9.25
CA GLN A 1125 28.51 -6.40 10.25
C GLN A 1125 29.08 -5.82 11.56
N VAL A 1126 30.25 -6.30 12.00
CA VAL A 1126 30.94 -5.83 13.21
C VAL A 1126 31.41 -4.39 13.05
N ALA A 1127 31.91 -4.00 11.87
CA ALA A 1127 32.30 -2.61 11.59
C ALA A 1127 31.15 -1.61 11.74
N GLU A 1128 29.93 -2.05 11.49
CA GLU A 1128 28.70 -1.25 11.64
C GLU A 1128 28.05 -1.42 13.03
N GLY A 1129 28.65 -2.24 13.89
CA GLY A 1129 28.36 -2.35 15.32
C GLY A 1129 27.38 -3.45 15.70
N ILE A 1130 27.25 -4.55 14.95
CA ILE A 1130 26.33 -5.65 15.30
C ILE A 1130 26.55 -6.19 16.72
N ASP A 1131 25.47 -6.49 17.45
CA ASP A 1131 25.54 -6.85 18.87
C ASP A 1131 25.83 -8.34 19.09
N ALA A 1132 25.27 -9.22 18.25
CA ALA A 1132 25.59 -10.65 18.25
C ALA A 1132 25.44 -11.28 16.86
N VAL A 1133 26.16 -12.38 16.64
CA VAL A 1133 26.03 -13.23 15.45
C VAL A 1133 25.76 -14.67 15.87
N ILE A 1134 24.74 -15.26 15.26
CA ILE A 1134 24.38 -16.68 15.39
C ILE A 1134 25.15 -17.45 14.31
N VAL A 1135 25.96 -18.42 14.74
CA VAL A 1135 26.92 -19.13 13.87
C VAL A 1135 26.90 -20.64 14.13
N ASP A 1136 27.14 -21.42 13.07
CA ASP A 1136 27.40 -22.87 13.19
C ASP A 1136 28.87 -23.14 13.53
N SER A 1137 29.78 -22.32 12.96
CA SER A 1137 31.23 -22.46 13.10
C SER A 1137 31.78 -21.61 14.24
N VAL A 1138 31.39 -21.93 15.48
CA VAL A 1138 31.70 -21.15 16.69
C VAL A 1138 33.20 -20.86 16.83
N LEU A 1139 34.06 -21.88 16.73
CA LEU A 1139 35.50 -21.72 16.97
C LEU A 1139 36.19 -20.77 15.97
N GLY A 1140 35.82 -20.87 14.68
CA GLY A 1140 36.43 -20.05 13.62
C GLY A 1140 36.12 -18.56 13.81
N ILE A 1141 34.86 -18.25 14.09
CA ILE A 1141 34.41 -16.87 14.30
C ILE A 1141 34.90 -16.32 15.64
N THR A 1142 34.86 -17.12 16.70
CA THR A 1142 35.35 -16.72 18.04
C THR A 1142 36.84 -16.37 18.01
N ASN A 1143 37.67 -17.19 17.35
CA ASN A 1143 39.09 -16.89 17.18
C ASN A 1143 39.33 -15.62 16.35
N GLY A 1144 38.55 -15.41 15.28
CA GLY A 1144 38.59 -14.19 14.48
C GLY A 1144 38.29 -12.94 15.32
N LEU A 1145 37.23 -12.97 16.13
CA LEU A 1145 36.84 -11.87 17.01
C LEU A 1145 37.89 -11.61 18.12
N ILE A 1146 38.47 -12.65 18.72
CA ILE A 1146 39.53 -12.52 19.74
C ILE A 1146 40.80 -11.89 19.14
N GLN A 1147 41.23 -12.31 17.95
CA GLN A 1147 42.39 -11.73 17.27
C GLN A 1147 42.19 -10.23 16.96
N ARG A 1148 40.95 -9.80 16.72
CA ARG A 1148 40.58 -8.40 16.45
C ARG A 1148 40.66 -7.54 17.71
N GLN A 1149 40.17 -8.04 18.85
CA GLN A 1149 40.32 -7.34 20.15
C GLN A 1149 41.79 -7.19 20.56
N GLY A 1150 42.64 -8.18 20.25
CA GLY A 1150 44.08 -8.11 20.51
C GLY A 1150 44.86 -7.12 19.64
N LYS A 1151 44.30 -6.67 18.50
CA LYS A 1151 44.90 -5.64 17.64
C LYS A 1151 44.53 -4.21 18.04
N SER A 1152 43.37 -3.99 18.66
CA SER A 1152 42.92 -2.66 19.11
C SER A 1152 43.61 -2.16 20.40
N ASP A 1153 44.26 -3.03 21.17
CA ASP A 1153 44.85 -2.71 22.48
C ASP A 1153 46.35 -2.30 22.47
N ARG A 1154 46.92 -1.93 21.32
CA ARG A 1154 48.26 -1.33 21.28
C ARG A 1154 48.21 0.20 21.40
N THR A 1155 48.09 0.65 22.65
CA THR A 1155 48.40 1.98 23.25
C THR A 1155 47.72 3.24 22.66
N PRO A 1156 46.96 4.00 23.48
CA PRO A 1156 46.84 5.45 23.35
C PRO A 1156 47.89 6.17 24.22
N GLY A 1157 48.54 7.19 23.65
CA GLY A 1157 49.36 8.16 24.39
C GLY A 1157 48.53 9.02 25.37
N PRO A 1158 49.19 9.79 26.25
CA PRO A 1158 48.56 10.35 27.44
C PRO A 1158 47.59 11.49 27.08
N SER A 1159 46.33 11.35 27.47
CA SER A 1159 45.34 12.44 27.49
C SER A 1159 45.48 13.29 28.78
N PRO A 1160 45.12 14.58 28.75
CA PRO A 1160 45.43 15.53 29.83
C PRO A 1160 44.47 15.40 31.01
N ASN A 1161 45.01 15.70 32.20
CA ASN A 1161 44.36 15.70 33.51
C ASN A 1161 42.94 16.33 33.55
N PRO A 1162 41.98 15.72 34.26
CA PRO A 1162 40.85 16.43 34.83
C PRO A 1162 41.18 16.92 36.26
N SER A 1163 40.74 18.15 36.52
CA SER A 1163 40.87 18.89 37.78
C SER A 1163 40.08 18.26 38.93
N ALA A 1164 40.66 18.37 40.12
CA ALA A 1164 40.12 17.89 41.39
C ALA A 1164 38.94 18.71 41.90
N VAL A 1165 37.92 18.03 42.44
CA VAL A 1165 37.11 18.52 43.57
C VAL A 1165 36.90 17.36 44.55
N SER A 1166 37.05 17.71 45.81
CA SER A 1166 37.11 16.94 47.06
C SER A 1166 35.91 16.08 47.39
N ASP A 1167 36.14 14.93 48.04
CA ASP A 1167 35.70 14.76 49.44
C ASP A 1167 36.41 13.60 50.15
N GLN A 1168 36.67 13.84 51.44
CA GLN A 1168 37.50 13.05 52.33
C GLN A 1168 36.73 11.95 53.07
N ALA A 1169 37.44 10.84 53.29
CA ALA A 1169 37.50 10.01 54.51
C ALA A 1169 36.26 9.21 54.98
N ALA A 1170 36.38 7.87 54.99
CA ALA A 1170 36.64 7.12 56.23
C ALA A 1170 36.91 5.62 55.96
N ASP A 1171 37.60 5.02 56.92
CA ASP A 1171 38.51 3.88 56.85
C ASP A 1171 37.91 2.50 57.22
N SER A 1172 38.70 1.46 56.94
CA SER A 1172 38.84 0.16 57.63
C SER A 1172 37.87 -1.01 57.34
N ALA A 1173 38.40 -2.10 56.76
CA ALA A 1173 38.88 -3.28 57.51
C ALA A 1173 39.34 -4.42 56.57
N LYS A 1174 40.48 -5.04 56.92
CA LYS A 1174 41.20 -6.12 56.22
C LYS A 1174 40.65 -7.51 56.57
N GLY A 1175 40.85 -8.48 55.67
CA GLY A 1175 40.79 -9.92 55.95
C GLY A 1175 41.28 -10.79 54.77
N THR A 1176 42.57 -11.12 54.76
CA THR A 1176 43.29 -12.01 53.83
C THR A 1176 43.24 -13.50 54.24
N VAL A 1177 43.41 -14.42 53.27
CA VAL A 1177 44.23 -15.70 53.26
C VAL A 1177 43.79 -16.53 52.02
N THR A 1178 44.50 -16.56 50.87
CA THR A 1178 45.58 -17.48 50.37
C THR A 1178 45.25 -19.00 50.41
N VAL A 1179 45.48 -19.83 49.38
CA VAL A 1179 46.72 -20.47 48.82
C VAL A 1179 46.26 -21.52 47.72
N PRO A 1180 47.06 -22.19 46.83
CA PRO A 1180 48.25 -21.87 46.00
C PRO A 1180 48.07 -22.20 44.47
N ILE A 1181 49.04 -21.73 43.68
CA ILE A 1181 49.38 -22.18 42.31
C ILE A 1181 50.61 -23.09 42.38
N LEU A 1182 50.66 -24.15 41.55
CA LEU A 1182 51.85 -25.00 41.34
C LEU A 1182 52.22 -24.98 39.84
N GLU A 1183 53.40 -24.45 39.56
CA GLU A 1183 54.08 -24.43 38.27
C GLU A 1183 54.59 -25.83 37.87
N ARG A 1184 54.69 -26.09 36.56
CA ARG A 1184 55.59 -27.11 36.01
C ARG A 1184 56.42 -26.56 34.87
N THR A 1185 57.71 -26.83 35.02
CA THR A 1185 58.90 -26.42 34.29
C THR A 1185 59.10 -27.10 32.94
N ASN A 1186 59.66 -26.34 32.00
CA ASN A 1186 60.31 -26.79 30.76
C ASN A 1186 61.66 -27.47 31.01
N GLN A 1187 62.02 -28.44 30.15
CA GLN A 1187 63.40 -28.70 29.69
C GLN A 1187 63.40 -29.76 28.57
N ASN A 1188 63.77 -29.40 27.33
CA ASN A 1188 65.10 -29.71 26.78
C ASN A 1188 65.25 -29.36 25.29
N ASN A 1189 66.41 -28.78 25.00
CA ASN A 1189 66.99 -28.38 23.72
C ASN A 1189 67.35 -29.56 22.80
N LEU A 1190 67.41 -29.32 21.49
CA LEU A 1190 68.59 -29.57 20.63
C LEU A 1190 68.34 -29.02 19.20
N SER A 1191 69.25 -28.15 18.76
CA SER A 1191 69.48 -27.63 17.39
C SER A 1191 70.13 -28.71 16.49
N PRO A 1192 70.20 -28.61 15.13
CA PRO A 1192 70.99 -27.58 14.42
C PRO A 1192 70.46 -27.11 13.04
N ASP A 1193 71.04 -25.99 12.57
CA ASP A 1193 70.99 -25.47 11.19
C ASP A 1193 71.51 -26.45 10.13
N MET A 1194 71.01 -26.33 8.88
CA MET A 1194 71.78 -26.29 7.61
C MET A 1194 70.82 -26.34 6.38
N ILE A 1195 70.87 -25.27 5.57
CA ILE A 1195 70.46 -25.16 4.13
C ILE A 1195 71.73 -25.56 3.30
N PRO A 1196 71.74 -26.13 2.04
CA PRO A 1196 71.02 -25.78 0.79
C PRO A 1196 70.72 -26.98 -0.18
N PRO A 1197 70.49 -26.82 -1.50
CA PRO A 1197 69.55 -25.94 -2.25
C PRO A 1197 68.69 -26.70 -3.30
N ALA A 1198 67.71 -25.98 -3.87
CA ALA A 1198 67.19 -26.00 -5.25
C ALA A 1198 67.04 -27.33 -6.03
N LEU A 1199 65.78 -27.67 -6.33
CA LEU A 1199 65.22 -27.80 -7.69
C LEU A 1199 63.69 -27.74 -7.65
#